data_AF-A0A0C2EEM7-F1
#
_entry.id   AF-A0A0C2EEM7-F1
#
_cell.length_a   1.000
_cell.length_b   1.000
_cell.length_c   1.000
_cell.angle_alpha   90.00
_cell.angle_beta   90.00
_cell.angle_gamma   90.00
#
_symmetry.space_group_name_H-M   'P 1'
#
loop_
_entity.id
_entity.type
_entity.pdbx_description
1 polymer ?
#
loop_
_entity_poly.entity_id
_entity_poly.type
_entity_poly.pdbx_seq_one_letter_code
_entity_poly.pdbx_strand_id
1 'polypeptide(L)'
;MKLTETYSGQNERFEGDLTLWLRTLPVGAVATRAVVTLAPPQFSSQQETITFSNGQGELGAVKRLSGNDLEVDFRARRTLAAVTPRPGATGTATLQVDMGGAYVGVAQDGTFNSSASPWQVNFDPPNPQLDLPGLTVTRFKLHQAPRSFNLASVSIRSVASNLQVSLGQMAPFWVHLGELSKMQTSPDFADVLNFFLTTTEAQNGFYHIPLVVHSDTLARLDITLSIDYLLEQSILPPHLSEVDLPYDFSTLPGSEEGLLTVRLPRGAVPVEGRTSAAIRGTFDPSRLAMGEAGAMPALGALTLSPHCTLAQALTPTREIELTAVDLPLANTQPGLAGLHLSLMSDADGKPTGEILASAEVSVGKELPDGSVWGSADLAEALRLLPGERYWLVVQSRDGEAFWSVDQGDALHPPLQCSRDGGLSWRTASGTGLAAPLAAEYRLRHMPQRFSLPVQLQIGEGPSAVRRRLDEYAAAGKIEFSFDFAQKLREHLDQPEVSGPSPDQPPLCNPDFALPGPQDATRRLFGFDSFCYWMINSNVDLSRGLNLSHERYIRLSIGDGPPVRIDCAGAEPRRTQAEEIVGAINRTLGETIATLTVGASGAGRFLTLQSASGANLCLHPWCGQGLPECWQGTASHSHRVRLNATDFNESRTSLLLAGPSLIEQGLRTTHLGGLMSTTGLGVIEQTWRPACFAEGEVSTTQETQARLSQEFAVAPGVEYLLQLRYGVLEAAPATECSPCAPQGCAPCSPEGAQAPRWEVGWFDAAGNSLEIAAARLDVMRNAALVSPGTLLEARLTPPQDAVRGELRLLHEAADSYALLLDELSLHPTTHLTRNGDFSRWETLNGVEIPEQWHIESGWVEQHAQGGMVLRGDGPEEAILSQEFEVTAGTEFRLRMHALSTAVTEEARPLEERARFELLWRGRDLATLEALTLPLDERGFGGHAWQGSAPAGAAQAELRLVQPRGQSALRIAEVRLEKIDTLAVPLTFLGESPGRLKVSDLKVTYDLPANPPRAVTRGVVQTSQIAQAFLVSSLPPGAGIALAALAEQPVIHISGVGPRYMELLERQQITTIGELARLHPARQIEGIPPGRLLEIKAAAELVLEGAGQCLSFPMLAEYTVGELMALSTEELARLSGQPLERAARLHKGLRTQHLLLDNHALRTLTLGQLAGDATNKKDRPA
;
A
#
# COMPACT_ATOMS: atom_id res chain seq x y z
N MET A 1 -1.43 0.06 -2.63
CA MET A 1 -0.79 0.14 -1.30
C MET A 1 -1.76 0.77 -0.33
N LYS A 2 -1.54 0.59 0.98
CA LYS A 2 -2.33 1.23 2.02
C LYS A 2 -1.45 1.84 3.10
N LEU A 3 -1.69 3.11 3.39
CA LEU A 3 -1.15 3.86 4.51
C LEU A 3 -2.27 4.05 5.55
N THR A 4 -1.97 3.94 6.83
CA THR A 4 -2.90 4.29 7.90
C THR A 4 -2.13 4.86 9.07
N GLU A 5 -2.44 6.10 9.41
CA GLU A 5 -1.80 6.88 10.45
C GLU A 5 -2.81 7.18 11.55
N THR A 6 -2.35 7.17 12.81
CA THR A 6 -3.17 7.50 13.96
C THR A 6 -2.52 8.59 14.81
N TYR A 7 -3.34 9.55 15.22
CA TYR A 7 -3.01 10.57 16.20
C TYR A 7 -3.97 10.42 17.38
N SER A 8 -3.43 10.46 18.60
CA SER A 8 -4.18 10.27 19.84
C SER A 8 -4.31 11.61 20.57
N GLY A 9 -5.44 12.29 20.41
CA GLY A 9 -5.74 13.53 21.14
C GLY A 9 -6.05 13.32 22.62
N GLN A 10 -5.85 12.10 23.13
CA GLN A 10 -6.06 11.74 24.53
C GLN A 10 -5.37 12.69 25.50
N ASN A 11 -4.10 13.02 25.27
CA ASN A 11 -3.32 13.91 26.14
C ASN A 11 -3.31 15.38 25.67
N GLU A 12 -3.68 15.64 24.42
CA GLU A 12 -3.61 16.97 23.82
C GLU A 12 -5.00 17.64 23.62
N ARG A 13 -5.17 18.82 24.23
CA ARG A 13 -6.35 19.67 24.08
C ARG A 13 -6.10 20.78 23.06
N PHE A 14 -7.05 21.05 22.18
CA PHE A 14 -6.98 22.14 21.20
C PHE A 14 -8.29 22.92 21.08
N GLU A 15 -8.22 24.13 20.53
CA GLU A 15 -9.35 24.99 20.16
C GLU A 15 -8.87 25.86 18.99
N GLY A 16 -9.74 26.09 17.99
CA GLY A 16 -9.30 26.57 16.68
C GLY A 16 -8.58 25.47 15.90
N ASP A 17 -7.51 25.82 15.19
CA ASP A 17 -6.80 24.94 14.26
C ASP A 17 -5.80 24.01 14.98
N LEU A 18 -5.98 22.70 14.80
CA LEU A 18 -4.98 21.67 15.06
C LEU A 18 -4.37 21.21 13.72
N THR A 19 -3.14 21.63 13.44
CA THR A 19 -2.37 21.10 12.31
C THR A 19 -1.68 19.80 12.71
N LEU A 20 -1.94 18.72 11.96
CA LEU A 20 -1.24 17.45 12.05
C LEU A 20 -0.45 17.21 10.76
N TRP A 21 0.85 17.02 10.87
CA TRP A 21 1.69 16.71 9.72
C TRP A 21 1.67 15.21 9.40
N LEU A 22 1.28 14.86 8.16
CA LEU A 22 1.51 13.55 7.55
C LEU A 22 2.83 13.59 6.78
N ARG A 23 3.72 12.62 7.06
CA ARG A 23 5.10 12.55 6.51
C ARG A 23 5.49 11.18 5.95
N THR A 24 4.52 10.29 5.80
CA THR A 24 4.70 8.88 5.43
C THR A 24 4.12 8.53 4.07
N LEU A 25 3.56 9.51 3.34
CA LEU A 25 3.14 9.34 1.95
C LEU A 25 4.32 9.62 0.99
N PRO A 26 4.83 8.61 0.26
CA PRO A 26 6.03 8.75 -0.57
C PRO A 26 5.81 9.63 -1.80
N VAL A 27 6.89 10.20 -2.35
CA VAL A 27 6.87 10.95 -3.61
C VAL A 27 6.38 10.06 -4.76
N GLY A 28 5.59 10.63 -5.66
CA GLY A 28 4.94 9.88 -6.74
C GLY A 28 3.71 9.09 -6.30
N ALA A 29 3.32 9.15 -5.01
CA ALA A 29 2.06 8.58 -4.57
C ALA A 29 0.86 9.25 -5.27
N VAL A 30 0.04 8.44 -5.93
CA VAL A 30 -1.27 8.81 -6.46
C VAL A 30 -2.32 8.13 -5.58
N ALA A 31 -3.00 8.91 -4.75
CA ALA A 31 -4.09 8.41 -3.90
C ALA A 31 -5.22 7.86 -4.76
N THR A 32 -5.65 6.63 -4.48
CA THR A 32 -6.84 6.00 -5.07
C THR A 32 -8.04 6.08 -4.15
N ARG A 33 -7.81 6.27 -2.84
CA ARG A 33 -8.81 6.56 -1.81
C ARG A 33 -8.15 7.26 -0.63
N ALA A 34 -8.77 8.28 -0.06
CA ALA A 34 -8.30 8.93 1.17
C ALA A 34 -9.49 9.23 2.09
N VAL A 35 -9.46 8.76 3.33
CA VAL A 35 -10.50 9.01 4.34
C VAL A 35 -9.89 9.36 5.70
N VAL A 36 -10.47 10.34 6.39
CA VAL A 36 -10.13 10.67 7.78
C VAL A 36 -11.29 10.27 8.68
N THR A 37 -10.98 9.64 9.80
CA THR A 37 -11.93 9.27 10.85
C THR A 37 -11.59 10.04 12.12
N LEU A 38 -12.56 10.81 12.62
CA LEU A 38 -12.46 11.51 13.89
C LEU A 38 -13.30 10.78 14.93
N ALA A 39 -12.71 10.46 16.07
CA ALA A 39 -13.40 9.88 17.21
C ALA A 39 -13.18 10.74 18.46
N PRO A 40 -14.21 10.99 19.28
CA PRO A 40 -13.96 11.46 20.64
C PRO A 40 -13.21 10.36 21.42
N PRO A 41 -12.20 10.69 22.24
CA PRO A 41 -11.38 9.70 22.91
C PRO A 41 -12.17 8.85 23.91
N GLN A 42 -11.79 7.57 24.03
CA GLN A 42 -12.47 6.59 24.88
C GLN A 42 -12.09 6.75 26.37
N PHE A 43 -12.64 7.79 27.00
CA PHE A 43 -12.51 8.01 28.45
C PHE A 43 -13.85 7.91 29.19
N SER A 44 -13.79 7.52 30.46
CA SER A 44 -14.94 7.47 31.37
C SER A 44 -15.59 8.84 31.63
N SER A 45 -14.85 9.94 31.42
CA SER A 45 -15.40 11.29 31.43
C SER A 45 -14.66 12.21 30.47
N GLN A 46 -15.39 12.86 29.56
CA GLN A 46 -14.87 13.91 28.67
C GLN A 46 -14.79 15.27 29.41
N GLN A 47 -14.42 15.28 30.69
CA GLN A 47 -14.42 16.48 31.53
C GLN A 47 -13.00 16.98 31.80
N GLU A 48 -12.71 18.24 31.46
CA GLU A 48 -11.52 18.95 31.94
C GLU A 48 -11.86 19.69 33.22
N THR A 49 -10.91 19.80 34.14
CA THR A 49 -11.05 20.61 35.36
C THR A 49 -10.22 21.88 35.25
N ILE A 50 -10.85 23.04 35.08
CA ILE A 50 -10.17 24.33 35.17
C ILE A 50 -10.01 24.69 36.65
N THR A 51 -8.77 24.64 37.15
CA THR A 51 -8.43 25.07 38.52
C THR A 51 -8.19 26.58 38.60
N PHE A 52 -8.52 27.24 39.73
CA PHE A 52 -8.38 28.70 39.87
C PHE A 52 -7.41 29.13 41.00
N SER A 53 -6.28 29.69 40.57
CA SER A 53 -5.23 30.28 41.40
C SER A 53 -5.26 31.81 41.30
N ASN A 54 -5.46 32.48 42.44
CA ASN A 54 -5.53 33.96 42.53
C ASN A 54 -6.55 34.62 41.58
N GLY A 55 -7.62 33.91 41.22
CA GLY A 55 -8.65 34.38 40.29
C GLY A 55 -8.33 34.17 38.80
N GLN A 56 -7.11 33.75 38.47
CA GLN A 56 -6.77 33.24 37.14
C GLN A 56 -7.01 31.72 37.13
N GLY A 57 -7.52 31.20 36.02
CA GLY A 57 -7.61 29.79 35.74
C GLY A 57 -6.88 29.43 34.44
N GLU A 58 -6.81 28.15 34.15
CA GLU A 58 -6.31 27.65 32.86
C GLU A 58 -7.14 28.17 31.68
N LEU A 59 -6.56 28.08 30.47
CA LEU A 59 -7.20 28.51 29.21
C LEU A 59 -7.64 29.99 29.19
N GLY A 60 -7.00 30.83 30.01
CA GLY A 60 -7.32 32.26 30.11
C GLY A 60 -8.61 32.56 30.87
N ALA A 61 -9.23 31.56 31.52
CA ALA A 61 -10.42 31.75 32.33
C ALA A 61 -10.15 32.68 33.53
N VAL A 62 -11.06 33.59 33.83
CA VAL A 62 -10.94 34.54 34.94
C VAL A 62 -12.15 34.43 35.85
N LYS A 63 -11.90 34.21 37.14
CA LYS A 63 -12.90 34.22 38.20
C LYS A 63 -12.84 35.54 38.96
N ARG A 64 -13.98 36.23 39.08
CA ARG A 64 -14.13 37.51 39.78
C ARG A 64 -15.23 37.41 40.83
N LEU A 65 -15.03 38.06 41.97
CA LEU A 65 -16.05 38.23 43.01
C LEU A 65 -16.47 39.70 43.03
N SER A 66 -17.76 39.96 42.85
CA SER A 66 -18.35 41.31 42.83
C SER A 66 -19.59 41.35 43.73
N GLY A 67 -19.43 41.88 44.95
CA GLY A 67 -20.51 41.89 45.94
C GLY A 67 -20.88 40.48 46.41
N ASN A 68 -22.06 40.00 46.03
CA ASN A 68 -22.54 38.64 46.30
C ASN A 68 -22.59 37.78 45.00
N ASP A 69 -21.90 38.21 43.95
CA ASP A 69 -21.85 37.50 42.67
C ASP A 69 -20.44 36.96 42.44
N LEU A 70 -20.33 35.65 42.20
CA LEU A 70 -19.10 35.02 41.73
C LEU A 70 -19.25 34.76 40.22
N GLU A 71 -18.54 35.53 39.41
CA GLU A 71 -18.50 35.42 37.94
C GLU A 71 -17.28 34.61 37.52
N VAL A 72 -17.47 33.71 36.54
CA VAL A 72 -16.39 33.05 35.81
C VAL A 72 -16.56 33.38 34.34
N ASP A 73 -15.55 34.02 33.77
CA ASP A 73 -15.43 34.36 32.36
C ASP A 73 -14.39 33.44 31.72
N PHE A 74 -14.82 32.58 30.78
CA PHE A 74 -13.93 31.66 30.09
C PHE A 74 -13.20 32.30 28.90
N ARG A 75 -13.59 33.51 28.49
CA ARG A 75 -13.16 34.21 27.25
C ARG A 75 -13.42 33.46 25.93
N ALA A 76 -13.95 32.25 26.00
CA ALA A 76 -14.28 31.36 24.91
C ALA A 76 -15.52 30.55 25.28
N ARG A 77 -16.14 29.83 24.32
CA ARG A 77 -17.33 29.01 24.59
C ARG A 77 -16.93 27.71 25.29
N ARG A 78 -17.58 27.38 26.42
CA ARG A 78 -17.31 26.18 27.21
C ARG A 78 -18.61 25.53 27.67
N THR A 79 -18.75 24.22 27.46
CA THR A 79 -19.87 23.43 27.95
C THR A 79 -19.66 23.07 29.42
N LEU A 80 -20.42 23.71 30.32
CA LEU A 80 -20.33 23.50 31.76
C LEU A 80 -20.74 22.09 32.18
N ALA A 81 -19.83 21.35 32.81
CA ALA A 81 -20.07 20.00 33.32
C ALA A 81 -20.34 19.98 34.83
N ALA A 82 -19.54 20.69 35.63
CA ALA A 82 -19.71 20.76 37.08
C ALA A 82 -19.00 21.98 37.69
N VAL A 83 -19.27 22.28 38.95
CA VAL A 83 -18.53 23.27 39.75
C VAL A 83 -18.13 22.68 41.11
N THR A 84 -16.89 22.96 41.52
CA THR A 84 -16.29 22.44 42.75
C THR A 84 -15.96 23.62 43.68
N PRO A 85 -16.69 23.82 44.79
CA PRO A 85 -16.36 24.85 45.78
C PRO A 85 -15.03 24.56 46.48
N ARG A 86 -14.39 25.59 47.04
CA ARG A 86 -13.25 25.38 47.96
C ARG A 86 -13.75 24.69 49.24
N PRO A 87 -12.95 23.80 49.85
CA PRO A 87 -13.29 23.19 51.14
C PRO A 87 -13.71 24.24 52.18
N GLY A 88 -14.88 24.05 52.79
CA GLY A 88 -15.46 24.96 53.78
C GLY A 88 -16.34 26.09 53.22
N ALA A 89 -16.51 26.21 51.89
CA ALA A 89 -17.50 27.11 51.31
C ALA A 89 -18.90 26.44 51.27
N THR A 90 -19.82 26.93 52.12
CA THR A 90 -21.20 26.44 52.26
C THR A 90 -22.23 27.49 51.85
N GLY A 91 -23.51 27.09 51.75
CA GLY A 91 -24.64 27.95 51.40
C GLY A 91 -25.14 27.81 49.96
N THR A 92 -26.11 28.63 49.59
CA THR A 92 -26.81 28.55 48.29
C THR A 92 -26.46 29.71 47.36
N ALA A 93 -26.59 29.48 46.05
CA ALA A 93 -26.52 30.51 45.02
C ALA A 93 -27.49 30.18 43.87
N THR A 94 -27.79 31.15 43.01
CA THR A 94 -28.57 30.93 41.78
C THR A 94 -27.65 30.92 40.56
N LEU A 95 -27.77 29.88 39.73
CA LEU A 95 -27.00 29.79 38.49
C LEU A 95 -27.58 30.74 37.43
N GLN A 96 -26.72 31.64 36.92
CA GLN A 96 -26.99 32.50 35.78
C GLN A 96 -25.91 32.33 34.72
N VAL A 97 -26.27 32.43 33.45
CA VAL A 97 -25.32 32.34 32.31
C VAL A 97 -25.44 33.54 31.40
N ASP A 98 -24.34 33.93 30.77
CA ASP A 98 -24.29 35.07 29.84
C ASP A 98 -24.77 34.68 28.44
N MET A 99 -25.86 35.30 27.99
CA MET A 99 -26.47 35.10 26.68
C MET A 99 -26.22 36.30 25.75
N GLY A 100 -24.96 36.72 25.64
CA GLY A 100 -24.55 37.81 24.73
C GLY A 100 -24.58 39.21 25.36
N GLY A 101 -24.23 39.32 26.65
CA GLY A 101 -24.17 40.57 27.41
C GLY A 101 -25.19 40.67 28.56
N ALA A 102 -26.12 39.72 28.64
CA ALA A 102 -27.15 39.66 29.67
C ALA A 102 -27.13 38.30 30.40
N TYR A 103 -27.18 38.35 31.73
CA TYR A 103 -27.27 37.15 32.56
C TYR A 103 -28.71 36.64 32.66
N VAL A 104 -28.93 35.39 32.25
CA VAL A 104 -30.22 34.69 32.32
C VAL A 104 -30.15 33.59 33.36
N GLY A 105 -31.17 33.48 34.22
CA GLY A 105 -31.28 32.39 35.19
C GLY A 105 -31.54 31.04 34.51
N VAL A 106 -30.93 29.99 35.04
CA VAL A 106 -31.04 28.63 34.51
C VAL A 106 -31.84 27.76 35.49
N ALA A 107 -32.74 26.91 34.99
CA ALA A 107 -33.40 25.87 35.77
C ALA A 107 -32.54 24.60 35.90
N GLN A 108 -32.91 23.67 36.79
CA GLN A 108 -32.10 22.47 37.04
C GLN A 108 -31.98 21.54 35.82
N ASP A 109 -32.94 21.59 34.90
CA ASP A 109 -32.97 20.87 33.63
C ASP A 109 -32.21 21.60 32.49
N GLY A 110 -31.57 22.73 32.79
CA GLY A 110 -30.87 23.57 31.81
C GLY A 110 -31.77 24.57 31.07
N THR A 111 -33.08 24.60 31.32
CA THR A 111 -33.99 25.49 30.58
C THR A 111 -33.86 26.97 31.00
N PHE A 112 -33.98 27.86 30.01
CA PHE A 112 -33.96 29.32 30.18
C PHE A 112 -35.39 29.88 30.34
N ASN A 113 -36.11 29.50 31.39
CA ASN A 113 -37.50 29.92 31.56
C ASN A 113 -37.65 31.11 32.51
N SER A 114 -38.19 32.23 32.02
CA SER A 114 -38.49 33.44 32.79
C SER A 114 -39.57 33.26 33.87
N SER A 115 -40.39 32.20 33.77
CA SER A 115 -41.42 31.87 34.78
C SER A 115 -40.99 30.80 35.79
N ALA A 116 -39.83 30.18 35.62
CA ALA A 116 -39.29 29.22 36.59
C ALA A 116 -38.42 29.96 37.62
N SER A 117 -38.48 29.54 38.89
CA SER A 117 -37.52 30.00 39.89
C SER A 117 -36.11 29.58 39.45
N PRO A 118 -35.12 30.50 39.38
CA PRO A 118 -33.75 30.15 39.04
C PRO A 118 -33.24 29.04 39.96
N TRP A 119 -32.47 28.10 39.40
CA TRP A 119 -31.99 26.94 40.14
C TRP A 119 -31.15 27.38 41.33
N GLN A 120 -31.70 27.12 42.52
CA GLN A 120 -31.02 27.26 43.80
C GLN A 120 -30.04 26.10 43.95
N VAL A 121 -28.79 26.38 43.61
CA VAL A 121 -27.65 25.50 43.80
C VAL A 121 -27.29 25.51 45.29
N ASN A 122 -27.27 24.33 45.93
CA ASN A 122 -26.77 24.19 47.30
C ASN A 122 -25.36 23.57 47.29
N PHE A 123 -24.42 24.18 48.01
CA PHE A 123 -23.04 23.72 48.19
C PHE A 123 -22.77 23.12 49.57
N ASP A 124 -23.80 22.90 50.39
CA ASP A 124 -23.66 22.25 51.69
C ASP A 124 -23.17 20.79 51.53
N PRO A 125 -22.25 20.31 52.41
CA PRO A 125 -21.78 18.93 52.38
C PRO A 125 -22.94 17.93 52.58
N PRO A 126 -22.89 16.74 51.94
CA PRO A 126 -21.65 16.01 51.63
C PRO A 126 -21.14 16.13 50.19
N ASN A 127 -21.78 16.86 49.27
CA ASN A 127 -21.43 16.77 47.86
C ASN A 127 -20.24 17.70 47.47
N PRO A 128 -19.04 17.17 47.13
CA PRO A 128 -17.87 18.01 46.84
C PRO A 128 -17.91 18.65 45.46
N GLN A 129 -18.76 18.14 44.55
CA GLN A 129 -18.88 18.58 43.16
C GLN A 129 -20.36 18.67 42.80
N LEU A 130 -20.77 19.80 42.22
CA LEU A 130 -22.13 19.96 41.73
C LEU A 130 -22.15 19.86 40.20
N ASP A 131 -22.72 18.79 39.69
CA ASP A 131 -22.94 18.59 38.25
C ASP A 131 -23.96 19.59 37.71
N LEU A 132 -23.66 20.15 36.53
CA LEU A 132 -24.41 21.18 35.83
C LEU A 132 -25.07 20.59 34.56
N PRO A 133 -26.19 21.17 34.06
CA PRO A 133 -26.97 20.61 32.96
C PRO A 133 -26.32 20.70 31.55
N GLY A 134 -24.99 20.82 31.43
CA GLY A 134 -24.31 20.75 30.14
C GLY A 134 -24.45 21.99 29.26
N LEU A 135 -24.38 23.20 29.83
CA LEU A 135 -24.62 24.44 29.07
C LEU A 135 -23.35 25.05 28.48
N THR A 136 -23.35 25.29 27.17
CA THR A 136 -22.30 26.01 26.45
C THR A 136 -22.42 27.51 26.67
N VAL A 137 -21.45 28.12 27.37
CA VAL A 137 -21.47 29.53 27.76
C VAL A 137 -20.10 30.18 27.56
N THR A 138 -20.06 31.50 27.37
CA THR A 138 -18.82 32.29 27.48
C THR A 138 -18.53 32.66 28.93
N ARG A 139 -19.57 32.97 29.71
CA ARG A 139 -19.47 33.35 31.12
C ARG A 139 -20.65 32.77 31.90
N PHE A 140 -20.42 32.44 33.16
CA PHE A 140 -21.49 32.14 34.11
C PHE A 140 -21.27 32.87 35.43
N LYS A 141 -22.33 32.95 36.23
CA LYS A 141 -22.34 33.69 37.48
C LYS A 141 -23.18 32.94 38.51
N LEU A 142 -22.62 32.75 39.69
CA LEU A 142 -23.35 32.28 40.87
C LEU A 142 -23.83 33.52 41.62
N HIS A 143 -25.10 33.88 41.39
CA HIS A 143 -25.73 35.07 41.93
C HIS A 143 -26.26 34.81 43.35
N GLN A 144 -26.08 35.77 44.25
CA GLN A 144 -26.39 35.67 45.70
C GLN A 144 -25.52 34.64 46.46
N ALA A 145 -24.35 34.27 45.93
CA ALA A 145 -23.39 33.46 46.66
C ALA A 145 -22.94 34.18 47.95
N PRO A 146 -22.75 33.45 49.08
CA PRO A 146 -22.20 34.03 50.30
C PRO A 146 -20.83 34.69 50.06
N ARG A 147 -20.51 35.76 50.78
CA ARG A 147 -19.21 36.48 50.59
C ARG A 147 -17.98 35.64 50.92
N SER A 148 -18.14 34.56 51.67
CA SER A 148 -17.13 33.53 51.97
C SER A 148 -17.02 32.46 50.88
N PHE A 149 -17.97 32.40 49.95
CA PHE A 149 -18.02 31.38 48.89
C PHE A 149 -16.93 31.63 47.84
N ASN A 150 -16.26 30.57 47.42
CA ASN A 150 -15.18 30.64 46.45
C ASN A 150 -15.05 29.29 45.72
N LEU A 151 -15.03 29.29 44.38
CA LEU A 151 -14.80 28.08 43.60
C LEU A 151 -13.33 27.63 43.65
N ALA A 152 -13.08 26.34 43.84
CA ALA A 152 -11.77 25.73 43.64
C ALA A 152 -11.51 25.52 42.15
N SER A 153 -12.46 24.88 41.47
CA SER A 153 -12.40 24.55 40.06
C SER A 153 -13.78 24.55 39.41
N VAL A 154 -13.77 24.54 38.08
CA VAL A 154 -14.96 24.34 37.24
C VAL A 154 -14.65 23.23 36.25
N SER A 155 -15.50 22.20 36.19
CA SER A 155 -15.39 21.14 35.21
C SER A 155 -16.17 21.52 33.95
N ILE A 156 -15.53 21.38 32.79
CA ILE A 156 -16.09 21.65 31.46
C ILE A 156 -16.02 20.39 30.62
N ARG A 157 -16.89 20.24 29.60
CA ARG A 157 -16.80 19.12 28.66
C ARG A 157 -15.91 19.48 27.47
N SER A 158 -14.94 18.63 27.13
CA SER A 158 -14.13 18.70 25.90
C SER A 158 -14.87 18.05 24.72
N VAL A 159 -16.08 18.55 24.43
CA VAL A 159 -16.81 18.10 23.24
C VAL A 159 -16.45 19.00 22.07
N ALA A 160 -15.76 18.39 21.10
CA ALA A 160 -15.43 19.04 19.84
C ALA A 160 -16.71 19.43 19.09
N SER A 161 -16.77 20.65 18.54
CA SER A 161 -17.96 21.12 17.83
C SER A 161 -17.63 21.99 16.61
N ASN A 162 -18.55 21.97 15.63
CA ASN A 162 -18.40 22.66 14.33
C ASN A 162 -17.06 22.34 13.65
N LEU A 163 -16.70 21.04 13.67
CA LEU A 163 -15.44 20.54 13.18
C LEU A 163 -15.29 20.77 11.67
N GLN A 164 -14.09 21.14 11.24
CA GLN A 164 -13.73 21.27 9.83
C GLN A 164 -12.40 20.56 9.59
N VAL A 165 -12.22 19.92 8.44
CA VAL A 165 -10.95 19.31 8.06
C VAL A 165 -10.54 19.77 6.65
N SER A 166 -9.31 20.25 6.53
CA SER A 166 -8.70 20.74 5.28
C SER A 166 -7.26 20.25 5.11
N LEU A 167 -6.69 20.48 3.92
CA LEU A 167 -5.27 20.28 3.63
C LEU A 167 -4.60 21.66 3.50
N GLY A 168 -3.71 21.99 4.45
CA GLY A 168 -3.04 23.28 4.53
C GLY A 168 -4.02 24.46 4.54
N GLN A 169 -3.95 25.29 3.49
CA GLN A 169 -4.79 26.48 3.30
C GLN A 169 -5.90 26.27 2.25
N MET A 170 -6.19 25.03 1.86
CA MET A 170 -7.31 24.71 0.98
C MET A 170 -8.66 24.84 1.72
N ALA A 171 -9.75 24.98 0.95
CA ALA A 171 -11.10 24.88 1.51
C ALA A 171 -11.32 23.52 2.22
N PRO A 172 -12.09 23.48 3.32
CA PRO A 172 -12.40 22.23 4.01
C PRO A 172 -13.09 21.21 3.10
N PHE A 173 -12.55 20.00 3.03
CA PHE A 173 -13.16 18.88 2.30
C PHE A 173 -14.20 18.14 3.15
N TRP A 174 -14.23 18.39 4.46
CA TRP A 174 -15.21 17.83 5.39
C TRP A 174 -15.56 18.82 6.51
N VAL A 175 -16.84 18.84 6.90
CA VAL A 175 -17.38 19.69 7.97
C VAL A 175 -18.46 18.91 8.73
N HIS A 176 -18.39 18.90 10.07
CA HIS A 176 -19.43 18.37 10.97
C HIS A 176 -19.97 19.49 11.88
N LEU A 177 -21.26 19.78 11.78
CA LEU A 177 -21.91 20.81 12.60
C LEU A 177 -22.40 20.28 13.94
N GLY A 178 -22.29 21.12 14.98
CA GLY A 178 -22.62 20.74 16.35
C GLY A 178 -21.59 19.79 16.96
N GLU A 179 -21.95 19.16 18.07
CA GLU A 179 -21.06 18.32 18.88
C GLU A 179 -20.74 16.96 18.22
N LEU A 180 -19.47 16.54 18.24
CA LEU A 180 -19.03 15.21 17.80
C LEU A 180 -19.18 14.17 18.95
N SER A 181 -20.39 13.67 19.15
CA SER A 181 -20.70 12.66 20.18
C SER A 181 -20.38 11.21 19.80
N LYS A 182 -20.06 10.95 18.53
CA LYS A 182 -19.75 9.61 17.98
C LYS A 182 -18.64 9.72 16.96
N MET A 183 -17.90 8.63 16.76
CA MET A 183 -16.94 8.50 15.67
C MET A 183 -17.60 8.78 14.30
N GLN A 184 -16.95 9.57 13.46
CA GLN A 184 -17.37 9.84 12.09
C GLN A 184 -16.19 9.72 11.13
N THR A 185 -16.48 9.33 9.89
CA THR A 185 -15.50 9.22 8.79
C THR A 185 -15.90 10.18 7.68
N SER A 186 -14.93 10.86 7.07
CA SER A 186 -15.14 11.72 5.92
C SER A 186 -15.61 10.94 4.68
N PRO A 187 -16.20 11.60 3.68
CA PRO A 187 -16.15 11.13 2.30
C PRO A 187 -14.71 10.85 1.85
N ASP A 188 -14.60 10.13 0.73
CA ASP A 188 -13.32 9.99 0.04
C ASP A 188 -12.87 11.36 -0.51
N PHE A 189 -11.64 11.77 -0.18
CA PHE A 189 -11.04 13.03 -0.62
C PHE A 189 -9.77 12.82 -1.47
N ALA A 190 -9.57 11.63 -2.05
CA ALA A 190 -8.40 11.32 -2.88
C ALA A 190 -8.12 12.35 -3.99
N ASP A 191 -9.15 12.89 -4.65
CA ASP A 191 -8.99 13.93 -5.68
C ASP A 191 -8.45 15.25 -5.11
N VAL A 192 -8.89 15.63 -3.90
CA VAL A 192 -8.41 16.84 -3.19
C VAL A 192 -6.95 16.65 -2.77
N LEU A 193 -6.63 15.46 -2.25
CA LEU A 193 -5.27 15.09 -1.89
C LEU A 193 -4.35 15.10 -3.12
N ASN A 194 -4.70 14.37 -4.19
CA ASN A 194 -3.93 14.35 -5.43
C ASN A 194 -3.69 15.74 -6.02
N PHE A 195 -4.70 16.63 -5.98
CA PHE A 195 -4.53 18.02 -6.38
C PHE A 195 -3.50 18.75 -5.50
N PHE A 196 -3.57 18.61 -4.17
CA PHE A 196 -2.60 19.18 -3.24
C PHE A 196 -1.17 18.67 -3.50
N LEU A 197 -1.01 17.37 -3.79
CA LEU A 197 0.30 16.75 -4.08
C LEU A 197 0.98 17.33 -5.32
N THR A 198 0.23 17.84 -6.31
CA THR A 198 0.83 18.49 -7.51
C THR A 198 1.60 19.77 -7.19
N THR A 199 1.35 20.39 -6.04
CA THR A 199 1.99 21.63 -5.57
C THR A 199 2.78 21.45 -4.27
N THR A 200 2.80 20.25 -3.70
CA THR A 200 3.47 19.97 -2.42
C THR A 200 4.93 19.64 -2.65
N GLU A 201 5.84 20.39 -2.03
CA GLU A 201 7.27 20.06 -2.06
C GLU A 201 7.54 18.75 -1.33
N ALA A 202 8.34 17.92 -1.97
CA ALA A 202 8.88 16.72 -1.38
C ALA A 202 10.06 17.04 -0.46
N GLN A 203 10.10 16.43 0.72
CA GLN A 203 11.27 16.43 1.58
C GLN A 203 11.64 14.96 1.84
N ASN A 204 12.92 14.62 1.70
CA ASN A 204 13.43 13.29 2.09
C ASN A 204 12.74 12.08 1.42
N GLY A 205 12.22 12.25 0.19
CA GLY A 205 11.48 11.21 -0.54
C GLY A 205 10.00 11.07 -0.16
N PHE A 206 9.48 11.94 0.70
CA PHE A 206 8.09 11.95 1.18
C PHE A 206 7.43 13.32 1.02
N TYR A 207 6.10 13.35 0.92
CA TYR A 207 5.32 14.58 0.96
C TYR A 207 5.09 15.04 2.40
N HIS A 208 5.21 16.34 2.66
CA HIS A 208 4.87 16.95 3.95
C HIS A 208 3.47 17.58 3.86
N ILE A 209 2.45 16.87 4.35
CA ILE A 209 1.05 17.22 4.15
C ILE A 209 0.45 17.70 5.49
N PRO A 210 0.14 18.99 5.66
CA PRO A 210 -0.55 19.50 6.84
C PRO A 210 -2.05 19.21 6.75
N LEU A 211 -2.54 18.25 7.54
CA LEU A 211 -3.96 18.03 7.78
C LEU A 211 -4.41 18.98 8.90
N VAL A 212 -5.25 19.97 8.59
CA VAL A 212 -5.74 20.94 9.57
C VAL A 212 -7.13 20.55 10.03
N VAL A 213 -7.31 20.42 11.35
CA VAL A 213 -8.60 20.11 12.00
C VAL A 213 -9.02 21.29 12.87
N HIS A 214 -10.05 22.01 12.47
CA HIS A 214 -10.61 23.13 13.23
C HIS A 214 -11.68 22.67 14.23
N SER A 215 -11.77 23.30 15.40
CA SER A 215 -12.89 23.16 16.35
C SER A 215 -13.28 24.50 17.00
N ASP A 216 -14.57 24.84 16.98
CA ASP A 216 -15.13 26.05 17.64
C ASP A 216 -15.06 26.01 19.17
N THR A 217 -14.85 24.81 19.73
CA THR A 217 -14.79 24.54 21.18
C THR A 217 -13.53 23.75 21.53
N LEU A 218 -13.19 23.76 22.82
CA LEU A 218 -12.13 22.90 23.36
C LEU A 218 -12.41 21.43 23.03
N ALA A 219 -11.47 20.81 22.34
CA ALA A 219 -11.57 19.48 21.78
C ALA A 219 -10.40 18.59 22.20
N ARG A 220 -10.70 17.29 22.30
CA ARG A 220 -9.75 16.18 22.20
C ARG A 220 -10.31 15.21 21.17
N LEU A 221 -9.50 14.76 20.22
CA LEU A 221 -9.92 13.85 19.16
C LEU A 221 -8.84 12.81 18.88
N ASP A 222 -9.24 11.55 18.81
CA ASP A 222 -8.46 10.50 18.18
C ASP A 222 -8.72 10.57 16.66
N ILE A 223 -7.66 10.69 15.87
CA ILE A 223 -7.72 11.02 14.44
C ILE A 223 -7.00 9.90 13.67
N THR A 224 -7.74 9.18 12.83
CA THR A 224 -7.20 8.11 11.98
C THR A 224 -7.29 8.51 10.52
N LEU A 225 -6.15 8.67 9.85
CA LEU A 225 -6.06 8.95 8.43
C LEU A 225 -5.73 7.66 7.68
N SER A 226 -6.53 7.26 6.70
CA SER A 226 -6.33 6.05 5.90
C SER A 226 -6.30 6.41 4.42
N ILE A 227 -5.20 6.10 3.74
CA ILE A 227 -4.95 6.44 2.34
C ILE A 227 -4.58 5.16 1.59
N ASP A 228 -5.41 4.73 0.65
CA ASP A 228 -5.02 3.73 -0.34
C ASP A 228 -4.39 4.50 -1.52
N TYR A 229 -3.22 4.06 -2.00
CA TYR A 229 -2.45 4.77 -3.04
C TYR A 229 -1.67 3.81 -3.96
N LEU A 230 -1.28 4.33 -5.12
CA LEU A 230 -0.35 3.72 -6.08
C LEU A 230 0.91 4.57 -6.17
N LEU A 231 2.03 4.02 -6.66
CA LEU A 231 3.24 4.79 -6.96
C LEU A 231 3.34 5.02 -8.47
N GLU A 232 3.42 6.28 -8.89
CA GLU A 232 3.71 6.69 -10.27
C GLU A 232 5.14 7.25 -10.36
N GLN A 233 5.92 6.71 -11.30
CA GLN A 233 7.31 7.07 -11.53
C GLN A 233 7.49 7.50 -12.98
N SER A 234 7.95 8.74 -13.20
CA SER A 234 8.54 9.14 -14.49
C SER A 234 9.84 8.38 -14.70
N ILE A 235 10.00 7.73 -15.85
CA ILE A 235 11.26 7.09 -16.23
C ILE A 235 12.21 8.13 -16.79
N LEU A 236 11.69 9.13 -17.50
CA LEU A 236 12.50 10.22 -18.02
C LEU A 236 12.97 11.13 -16.86
N PRO A 237 14.23 11.61 -16.89
CA PRO A 237 14.74 12.56 -15.91
C PRO A 237 13.85 13.81 -15.79
N PRO A 238 13.69 14.43 -14.61
CA PRO A 238 12.76 15.57 -14.42
C PRO A 238 13.01 16.79 -15.30
N HIS A 239 14.20 16.91 -15.89
CA HIS A 239 14.59 17.99 -16.82
C HIS A 239 14.37 17.64 -18.30
N LEU A 240 13.88 16.45 -18.61
CA LEU A 240 13.76 15.90 -19.96
C LEU A 240 12.35 15.34 -20.19
N SER A 241 11.48 16.14 -20.79
CA SER A 241 10.08 15.73 -21.09
C SER A 241 9.95 14.80 -22.30
N GLU A 242 10.98 14.74 -23.16
CA GLU A 242 10.97 13.99 -24.42
C GLU A 242 12.40 13.53 -24.77
N VAL A 243 12.57 12.26 -25.15
CA VAL A 243 13.82 11.68 -25.68
C VAL A 243 13.69 11.50 -27.19
N ASP A 244 14.72 11.86 -27.96
CA ASP A 244 14.80 11.64 -29.42
C ASP A 244 15.74 10.46 -29.70
N LEU A 245 15.19 9.40 -30.29
CA LEU A 245 15.84 8.13 -30.61
C LEU A 245 16.04 8.04 -32.14
N PRO A 246 17.25 8.28 -32.66
CA PRO A 246 17.55 8.10 -34.07
C PRO A 246 17.77 6.62 -34.39
N TYR A 247 17.25 6.15 -35.52
CA TYR A 247 17.43 4.78 -36.02
C TYR A 247 18.10 4.78 -37.39
N ASP A 248 19.08 3.90 -37.53
CA ASP A 248 19.69 3.49 -38.79
C ASP A 248 19.22 2.05 -39.14
N PHE A 249 20.09 1.23 -39.73
CA PHE A 249 19.79 -0.17 -40.05
C PHE A 249 19.99 -1.13 -38.86
N SER A 250 20.56 -0.68 -37.74
CA SER A 250 20.89 -1.55 -36.59
C SER A 250 19.68 -2.10 -35.84
N THR A 251 18.52 -1.47 -36.03
CA THR A 251 17.27 -1.62 -35.25
C THR A 251 17.31 -1.19 -33.79
N LEU A 252 18.49 -0.83 -33.28
CA LEU A 252 18.67 -0.20 -31.98
C LEU A 252 18.67 1.33 -32.15
N PRO A 253 18.29 2.11 -31.13
CA PRO A 253 18.41 3.56 -31.17
C PRO A 253 19.87 3.98 -30.97
N GLY A 254 20.34 4.96 -31.74
CA GLY A 254 21.69 5.55 -31.61
C GLY A 254 21.84 6.52 -30.44
N SER A 255 21.19 6.25 -29.31
CA SER A 255 21.16 7.07 -28.09
C SER A 255 21.90 6.40 -26.94
N GLU A 256 22.29 7.16 -25.91
CA GLU A 256 22.95 6.61 -24.72
C GLU A 256 22.10 5.53 -24.01
N GLU A 257 22.72 4.39 -23.74
CA GLU A 257 22.12 3.31 -22.96
C GLU A 257 21.81 3.78 -21.53
N GLY A 258 20.62 3.45 -21.03
CA GLY A 258 20.18 3.77 -19.67
C GLY A 258 19.18 4.93 -19.52
N LEU A 259 18.95 5.76 -20.55
CA LEU A 259 17.93 6.83 -20.50
C LEU A 259 16.49 6.31 -20.36
N LEU A 260 16.25 5.04 -20.70
CA LEU A 260 14.93 4.39 -20.71
C LEU A 260 14.87 3.20 -19.75
N THR A 261 15.60 3.24 -18.64
CA THR A 261 15.62 2.16 -17.64
C THR A 261 14.64 2.44 -16.51
N VAL A 262 13.63 1.58 -16.34
CA VAL A 262 12.74 1.61 -15.17
C VAL A 262 13.50 1.08 -13.96
N ARG A 263 13.35 1.72 -12.80
CA ARG A 263 13.82 1.18 -11.52
C ARG A 263 12.62 0.88 -10.63
N LEU A 264 12.27 -0.39 -10.50
CA LEU A 264 11.11 -0.83 -9.70
C LEU A 264 11.59 -1.64 -8.48
N PRO A 265 10.99 -1.49 -7.30
CA PRO A 265 11.21 -2.42 -6.21
C PRO A 265 10.81 -3.85 -6.63
N ARG A 266 11.52 -4.88 -6.14
CA ARG A 266 11.06 -6.27 -6.29
C ARG A 266 9.64 -6.42 -5.76
N GLY A 267 8.85 -7.27 -6.42
CA GLY A 267 7.43 -7.45 -6.13
C GLY A 267 6.50 -6.37 -6.70
N ALA A 268 7.02 -5.29 -7.30
CA ALA A 268 6.16 -4.26 -7.90
C ALA A 268 5.23 -4.83 -8.99
N VAL A 269 3.94 -4.49 -8.90
CA VAL A 269 2.88 -4.92 -9.80
C VAL A 269 2.44 -3.74 -10.68
N PRO A 270 2.82 -3.67 -11.97
CA PRO A 270 2.40 -2.59 -12.86
C PRO A 270 0.88 -2.53 -13.00
N VAL A 271 0.33 -1.32 -13.04
CA VAL A 271 -1.11 -1.05 -13.11
C VAL A 271 -1.51 -0.71 -14.55
N GLU A 272 -2.43 -1.52 -15.09
CA GLU A 272 -3.01 -1.35 -16.42
C GLU A 272 -3.81 -0.04 -16.54
N GLY A 273 -3.67 0.63 -17.69
CA GLY A 273 -4.25 1.94 -17.98
C GLY A 273 -3.51 3.11 -17.32
N ARG A 274 -2.43 2.87 -16.58
CA ARG A 274 -1.62 3.89 -15.90
C ARG A 274 -0.10 3.73 -16.11
N THR A 275 0.34 2.70 -16.83
CA THR A 275 1.75 2.48 -17.17
C THR A 275 1.94 2.73 -18.65
N SER A 276 2.27 3.98 -18.99
CA SER A 276 2.08 4.51 -20.33
C SER A 276 3.33 5.15 -20.91
N ALA A 277 3.40 5.17 -22.24
CA ALA A 277 4.33 5.99 -23.00
C ALA A 277 3.57 6.71 -24.11
N ALA A 278 3.94 7.95 -24.42
CA ALA A 278 3.55 8.63 -25.64
C ALA A 278 4.71 8.59 -26.64
N ILE A 279 4.44 8.23 -27.90
CA ILE A 279 5.46 8.19 -28.94
C ILE A 279 5.05 8.94 -30.19
N ARG A 280 6.02 9.63 -30.78
CA ARG A 280 5.86 10.41 -32.01
C ARG A 280 7.04 10.18 -32.94
N GLY A 281 6.86 9.99 -34.25
CA GLY A 281 8.02 9.70 -35.11
C GLY A 281 7.79 9.72 -36.61
N THR A 282 8.87 9.45 -37.33
CA THR A 282 8.91 9.27 -38.78
C THR A 282 9.91 8.16 -39.10
N PHE A 283 9.47 7.15 -39.85
CA PHE A 283 10.28 6.01 -40.25
C PHE A 283 10.09 5.73 -41.73
N ASP A 284 11.11 5.15 -42.34
CA ASP A 284 11.04 4.69 -43.73
C ASP A 284 9.98 3.58 -43.90
N PRO A 285 9.43 3.43 -45.12
CA PRO A 285 8.41 2.41 -45.37
C PRO A 285 8.96 0.98 -45.37
N SER A 286 10.27 0.76 -45.43
CA SER A 286 10.89 -0.59 -45.45
C SER A 286 10.65 -1.35 -44.14
N ARG A 287 10.48 -2.68 -44.18
CA ARG A 287 10.27 -3.53 -42.99
C ARG A 287 11.10 -4.79 -43.08
N LEU A 288 11.50 -5.33 -41.93
CA LEU A 288 12.11 -6.65 -41.87
C LEU A 288 11.12 -7.72 -42.34
N ALA A 289 11.48 -8.41 -43.43
CA ALA A 289 10.77 -9.57 -43.97
C ALA A 289 11.29 -10.88 -43.36
N MET A 290 12.58 -10.93 -43.00
CA MET A 290 13.26 -12.06 -42.40
C MET A 290 14.49 -11.59 -41.59
N GLY A 291 14.84 -12.30 -40.52
CA GLY A 291 15.85 -11.89 -39.53
C GLY A 291 15.23 -11.24 -38.29
N GLU A 292 15.96 -11.21 -37.18
CA GLU A 292 15.48 -10.67 -35.90
C GLU A 292 15.87 -9.22 -35.68
N ALA A 293 15.02 -8.46 -34.99
CA ALA A 293 15.33 -7.10 -34.52
C ALA A 293 15.98 -7.12 -33.12
N GLY A 294 16.73 -6.06 -32.79
CA GLY A 294 17.49 -5.92 -31.56
C GLY A 294 18.96 -6.27 -31.69
N ALA A 295 19.64 -6.37 -30.54
CA ALA A 295 21.02 -6.83 -30.46
C ALA A 295 21.09 -8.31 -30.86
N MET A 296 22.03 -8.64 -31.76
CA MET A 296 22.35 -10.01 -32.13
C MET A 296 23.76 -10.32 -31.60
N PRO A 297 23.91 -11.29 -30.67
CA PRO A 297 25.21 -11.65 -30.11
C PRO A 297 25.99 -12.52 -31.08
N ALA A 298 26.75 -11.88 -31.98
CA ALA A 298 27.59 -12.58 -32.95
C ALA A 298 28.66 -13.45 -32.27
N LEU A 299 28.74 -14.73 -32.64
CA LEU A 299 29.78 -15.67 -32.19
C LEU A 299 31.19 -15.23 -32.61
N GLY A 300 31.28 -14.50 -33.73
CA GLY A 300 32.49 -13.88 -34.24
C GLY A 300 32.23 -13.20 -35.58
N ALA A 301 33.27 -12.97 -36.37
CA ALA A 301 33.14 -12.46 -37.72
C ALA A 301 34.18 -13.09 -38.67
N LEU A 302 33.85 -13.17 -39.96
CA LEU A 302 34.74 -13.67 -41.01
C LEU A 302 35.16 -12.57 -41.98
N THR A 303 36.44 -12.58 -42.36
CA THR A 303 37.02 -11.58 -43.26
C THR A 303 36.52 -11.74 -44.70
N LEU A 304 35.90 -10.67 -45.20
CA LEU A 304 35.67 -10.38 -46.61
C LEU A 304 36.86 -9.60 -47.15
N SER A 305 37.36 -9.96 -48.33
CA SER A 305 38.43 -9.23 -49.01
C SER A 305 38.37 -9.46 -50.53
N PRO A 306 39.16 -8.74 -51.36
CA PRO A 306 39.25 -9.00 -52.80
C PRO A 306 39.69 -10.42 -53.17
N HIS A 307 40.16 -11.21 -52.19
CA HIS A 307 40.57 -12.60 -52.34
C HIS A 307 39.72 -13.58 -51.51
N CYS A 308 38.65 -13.11 -50.86
CA CYS A 308 37.75 -13.92 -50.04
C CYS A 308 36.30 -13.43 -50.20
N THR A 309 35.52 -14.16 -50.99
CA THR A 309 34.07 -13.96 -51.16
C THR A 309 33.32 -14.93 -50.25
N LEU A 310 32.29 -14.47 -49.56
CA LEU A 310 31.43 -15.30 -48.71
C LEU A 310 30.05 -15.46 -49.35
N ALA A 311 29.41 -16.60 -49.13
CA ALA A 311 28.08 -16.91 -49.65
C ALA A 311 27.22 -17.61 -48.59
N GLN A 312 26.17 -16.93 -48.14
CA GLN A 312 25.19 -17.48 -47.21
C GLN A 312 23.97 -17.99 -47.97
N ALA A 313 23.57 -19.24 -47.73
CA ALA A 313 22.32 -19.78 -48.25
C ALA A 313 21.13 -19.21 -47.47
N LEU A 314 20.04 -18.91 -48.19
CA LEU A 314 18.74 -18.61 -47.59
C LEU A 314 17.66 -19.42 -48.30
N THR A 315 16.60 -19.77 -47.57
CA THR A 315 15.42 -20.47 -48.11
C THR A 315 14.18 -19.85 -47.46
N PRO A 316 13.42 -18.99 -48.14
CA PRO A 316 12.28 -18.32 -47.52
C PRO A 316 11.20 -19.32 -47.15
N THR A 317 10.57 -19.16 -45.98
CA THR A 317 9.40 -19.98 -45.58
C THR A 317 8.08 -19.45 -46.14
N ARG A 318 8.10 -18.20 -46.63
CA ARG A 318 6.99 -17.49 -47.28
C ARG A 318 7.53 -16.72 -48.48
N GLU A 319 6.64 -16.29 -49.36
CA GLU A 319 7.00 -15.35 -50.42
C GLU A 319 7.46 -14.00 -49.83
N ILE A 320 8.53 -13.43 -50.39
CA ILE A 320 9.10 -12.14 -49.95
C ILE A 320 9.37 -11.26 -51.17
N GLU A 321 8.85 -10.02 -51.17
CA GLU A 321 9.19 -8.98 -52.13
C GLU A 321 10.42 -8.19 -51.60
N LEU A 322 11.61 -8.72 -51.86
CA LEU A 322 12.88 -8.22 -51.32
C LEU A 322 13.22 -6.86 -51.93
N THR A 323 13.42 -5.84 -51.09
CA THR A 323 13.84 -4.49 -51.52
C THR A 323 15.25 -4.13 -51.09
N ALA A 324 15.77 -4.72 -50.01
CA ALA A 324 17.13 -4.49 -49.53
C ALA A 324 17.58 -5.63 -48.62
N VAL A 325 18.88 -5.73 -48.35
CA VAL A 325 19.47 -6.69 -47.42
C VAL A 325 20.38 -5.96 -46.45
N ASP A 326 20.19 -6.17 -45.15
CA ASP A 326 21.11 -5.66 -44.13
C ASP A 326 22.14 -6.72 -43.73
N LEU A 327 23.38 -6.27 -43.55
CA LEU A 327 24.54 -7.08 -43.18
C LEU A 327 25.17 -6.47 -41.92
N PRO A 328 25.32 -7.24 -40.82
CA PRO A 328 26.10 -6.83 -39.66
C PRO A 328 27.59 -6.95 -39.97
N LEU A 329 28.32 -5.84 -39.83
CA LEU A 329 29.72 -5.69 -40.20
C LEU A 329 30.53 -5.23 -38.97
N ALA A 330 31.34 -6.13 -38.43
CA ALA A 330 32.25 -5.83 -37.32
C ALA A 330 33.48 -5.05 -37.80
N ASN A 331 34.03 -4.16 -36.96
CA ASN A 331 35.32 -3.48 -37.16
C ASN A 331 35.55 -2.87 -38.56
N THR A 332 34.47 -2.43 -39.20
CA THR A 332 34.44 -2.04 -40.61
C THR A 332 34.48 -0.51 -40.70
N GLN A 333 35.56 0.05 -41.26
CA GLN A 333 35.73 1.50 -41.36
C GLN A 333 34.64 2.14 -42.25
N PRO A 334 34.07 3.30 -41.87
CA PRO A 334 33.13 4.03 -42.69
C PRO A 334 33.73 4.39 -44.05
N GLY A 335 33.01 4.06 -45.13
CA GLY A 335 33.49 4.32 -46.48
C GLY A 335 34.42 3.25 -47.06
N LEU A 336 34.33 1.99 -46.61
CA LEU A 336 34.83 0.82 -47.34
C LEU A 336 34.14 0.69 -48.72
N ALA A 337 34.65 1.49 -49.67
CA ALA A 337 34.12 1.70 -51.01
C ALA A 337 34.39 0.50 -51.93
N GLY A 338 33.77 -0.64 -51.60
CA GLY A 338 33.94 -1.87 -52.36
C GLY A 338 33.04 -3.04 -51.98
N LEU A 339 32.30 -2.99 -50.86
CA LEU A 339 31.39 -4.08 -50.51
C LEU A 339 30.22 -4.16 -51.51
N HIS A 340 30.07 -5.32 -52.12
CA HIS A 340 29.06 -5.60 -53.13
C HIS A 340 28.33 -6.89 -52.80
N LEU A 341 27.00 -6.82 -52.79
CA LEU A 341 26.11 -7.94 -52.61
C LEU A 341 25.54 -8.38 -53.97
N SER A 342 25.57 -9.68 -54.23
CA SER A 342 24.84 -10.32 -55.33
C SER A 342 23.89 -11.35 -54.75
N LEU A 343 22.61 -11.31 -55.15
CA LEU A 343 21.67 -12.40 -54.88
C LEU A 343 21.64 -13.36 -56.07
N MET A 344 21.85 -14.65 -55.82
CA MET A 344 21.95 -15.66 -56.86
C MET A 344 20.97 -16.81 -56.65
N SER A 345 20.51 -17.43 -57.75
CA SER A 345 19.76 -18.69 -57.68
C SER A 345 20.66 -19.84 -57.21
N ASP A 346 20.10 -20.87 -56.56
CA ASP A 346 20.85 -22.09 -56.27
C ASP A 346 21.17 -22.87 -57.56
N ALA A 347 22.39 -23.41 -57.63
CA ALA A 347 22.84 -24.31 -58.68
C ALA A 347 23.41 -25.59 -58.06
N ASP A 348 22.54 -26.57 -57.76
CA ASP A 348 22.91 -27.85 -57.14
C ASP A 348 23.63 -27.67 -55.79
N GLY A 349 23.04 -26.88 -54.90
CA GLY A 349 23.57 -26.60 -53.57
C GLY A 349 24.78 -25.66 -53.54
N LYS A 350 24.98 -24.86 -54.60
CA LYS A 350 26.12 -23.93 -54.73
C LYS A 350 25.69 -22.54 -55.22
N PRO A 351 26.38 -21.47 -54.77
CA PRO A 351 26.20 -20.09 -55.22
C PRO A 351 26.83 -19.83 -56.60
N THR A 352 26.43 -20.63 -57.61
CA THR A 352 26.92 -20.50 -59.00
C THR A 352 25.78 -20.44 -60.03
N GLY A 353 24.58 -20.06 -59.59
CA GLY A 353 23.42 -19.83 -60.44
C GLY A 353 23.42 -18.46 -61.14
N GLU A 354 22.23 -18.04 -61.59
CA GLU A 354 22.03 -16.74 -62.21
C GLU A 354 22.04 -15.63 -61.14
N ILE A 355 22.65 -14.47 -61.44
CA ILE A 355 22.57 -13.28 -60.58
C ILE A 355 21.20 -12.64 -60.81
N LEU A 356 20.35 -12.71 -59.80
CA LEU A 356 18.97 -12.21 -59.84
C LEU A 356 18.89 -10.71 -59.52
N ALA A 357 19.75 -10.25 -58.61
CA ALA A 357 19.90 -8.83 -58.26
C ALA A 357 21.30 -8.56 -57.68
N SER A 358 21.72 -7.30 -57.67
CA SER A 358 22.99 -6.87 -57.08
C SER A 358 22.92 -5.42 -56.60
N ALA A 359 23.62 -5.12 -55.50
CA ALA A 359 23.69 -3.79 -54.90
C ALA A 359 25.03 -3.54 -54.21
N GLU A 360 25.42 -2.28 -54.06
CA GLU A 360 26.54 -1.88 -53.20
C GLU A 360 26.06 -1.77 -51.75
N VAL A 361 26.89 -2.18 -50.79
CA VAL A 361 26.55 -2.15 -49.36
C VAL A 361 26.93 -0.77 -48.82
N SER A 362 25.93 0.02 -48.44
CA SER A 362 26.13 1.27 -47.71
C SER A 362 26.33 0.97 -46.22
N VAL A 363 27.32 1.59 -45.57
CA VAL A 363 27.58 1.41 -44.13
C VAL A 363 27.25 2.71 -43.40
N GLY A 364 26.59 2.58 -42.24
CA GLY A 364 26.21 3.70 -41.38
C GLY A 364 27.40 4.44 -40.75
N LYS A 365 27.08 5.33 -39.82
CA LYS A 365 28.09 6.10 -39.08
C LYS A 365 28.80 5.20 -38.06
N GLU A 366 30.09 5.45 -37.85
CA GLU A 366 30.96 4.64 -36.98
C GLU A 366 30.44 4.52 -35.54
N LEU A 367 30.40 3.30 -35.02
CA LEU A 367 30.34 3.01 -33.58
C LEU A 367 31.72 2.51 -33.14
N PRO A 368 32.34 3.10 -32.09
CA PRO A 368 33.58 2.56 -31.53
C PRO A 368 33.37 1.12 -31.05
N ASP A 369 34.28 0.22 -31.45
CA ASP A 369 34.36 -1.17 -30.96
C ASP A 369 33.10 -2.05 -31.13
N GLY A 370 32.17 -1.66 -32.02
CA GLY A 370 30.89 -2.34 -32.26
C GLY A 370 30.71 -2.92 -33.67
N SER A 371 29.65 -3.73 -33.84
CA SER A 371 29.15 -4.14 -35.16
C SER A 371 28.23 -3.06 -35.73
N VAL A 372 28.49 -2.62 -36.96
CA VAL A 372 27.67 -1.63 -37.67
C VAL A 372 26.84 -2.36 -38.73
N TRP A 373 25.56 -2.03 -38.83
CA TRP A 373 24.71 -2.59 -39.86
C TRP A 373 24.84 -1.79 -41.16
N GLY A 374 25.35 -2.44 -42.19
CA GLY A 374 25.28 -1.94 -43.57
C GLY A 374 24.02 -2.43 -44.26
N SER A 375 23.52 -1.69 -45.25
CA SER A 375 22.37 -2.08 -46.06
C SER A 375 22.65 -1.94 -47.56
N ALA A 376 22.19 -2.94 -48.31
CA ALA A 376 22.32 -3.05 -49.76
C ALA A 376 20.93 -2.92 -50.40
N ASP A 377 20.58 -1.70 -50.79
CA ASP A 377 19.31 -1.38 -51.44
C ASP A 377 19.27 -1.90 -52.89
N LEU A 378 18.27 -2.71 -53.23
CA LEU A 378 18.08 -3.24 -54.57
C LEU A 378 17.40 -2.19 -55.47
N ALA A 379 17.89 -2.05 -56.71
CA ALA A 379 17.34 -1.10 -57.67
C ALA A 379 15.88 -1.40 -58.07
N GLU A 380 15.49 -2.69 -58.04
CA GLU A 380 14.13 -3.16 -58.27
C GLU A 380 13.79 -4.24 -57.22
N ALA A 381 12.51 -4.35 -56.84
CA ALA A 381 12.07 -5.32 -55.85
C ALA A 381 12.09 -6.75 -56.42
N LEU A 382 12.78 -7.67 -55.74
CA LEU A 382 12.98 -9.04 -56.18
C LEU A 382 12.08 -10.01 -55.42
N ARG A 383 11.26 -10.76 -56.16
CA ARG A 383 10.33 -11.74 -55.58
C ARG A 383 11.03 -13.07 -55.28
N LEU A 384 11.19 -13.40 -54.00
CA LEU A 384 11.69 -14.69 -53.51
C LEU A 384 10.53 -15.63 -53.21
N LEU A 385 10.63 -16.88 -53.65
CA LEU A 385 9.58 -17.89 -53.52
C LEU A 385 9.80 -18.80 -52.30
N PRO A 386 8.71 -19.28 -51.65
CA PRO A 386 8.82 -20.15 -50.49
C PRO A 386 9.41 -21.52 -50.85
N GLY A 387 10.37 -21.99 -50.06
CA GLY A 387 11.04 -23.28 -50.25
C GLY A 387 12.12 -23.31 -51.33
N GLU A 388 12.26 -22.25 -52.13
CA GLU A 388 13.38 -22.10 -53.06
C GLU A 388 14.63 -21.60 -52.33
N ARG A 389 15.80 -22.10 -52.74
CA ARG A 389 17.08 -21.67 -52.18
C ARG A 389 17.70 -20.57 -53.04
N TYR A 390 18.16 -19.52 -52.37
CA TYR A 390 18.93 -18.43 -52.94
C TYR A 390 20.25 -18.28 -52.16
N TRP A 391 21.20 -17.56 -52.74
CA TRP A 391 22.50 -17.28 -52.13
C TRP A 391 22.76 -15.79 -52.05
N LEU A 392 23.13 -15.32 -50.85
CA LEU A 392 23.66 -13.99 -50.58
C LEU A 392 25.18 -14.05 -50.73
N VAL A 393 25.69 -13.60 -51.87
CA VAL A 393 27.11 -13.58 -52.18
C VAL A 393 27.65 -12.18 -51.89
N VAL A 394 28.48 -12.04 -50.86
CA VAL A 394 29.11 -10.78 -50.47
C VAL A 394 30.59 -10.82 -50.86
N GLN A 395 31.01 -9.80 -51.62
CA GLN A 395 32.40 -9.60 -52.06
C GLN A 395 32.88 -8.22 -51.63
N SER A 396 34.10 -8.13 -51.12
CA SER A 396 34.82 -6.85 -51.06
C SER A 396 35.60 -6.64 -52.37
N ARG A 397 35.41 -5.49 -53.03
CA ARG A 397 36.21 -5.05 -54.19
C ARG A 397 37.48 -4.33 -53.78
N ASP A 398 37.50 -3.69 -52.61
CA ASP A 398 38.65 -2.97 -52.04
C ASP A 398 38.60 -3.00 -50.50
N GLY A 399 39.76 -3.15 -49.87
CA GLY A 399 39.90 -3.28 -48.41
C GLY A 399 39.34 -4.58 -47.81
N GLU A 400 39.48 -4.71 -46.50
CA GLU A 400 38.93 -5.81 -45.71
C GLU A 400 37.72 -5.36 -44.90
N ALA A 401 36.71 -6.23 -44.78
CA ALA A 401 35.56 -6.06 -43.90
C ALA A 401 35.30 -7.37 -43.15
N PHE A 402 34.51 -7.35 -42.08
CA PHE A 402 34.25 -8.54 -41.27
C PHE A 402 32.74 -8.77 -41.15
N TRP A 403 32.21 -9.79 -41.81
CA TRP A 403 30.80 -10.15 -41.73
C TRP A 403 30.56 -10.98 -40.47
N SER A 404 29.65 -10.53 -39.58
CA SER A 404 29.31 -11.28 -38.37
C SER A 404 28.72 -12.66 -38.69
N VAL A 405 29.10 -13.65 -37.89
CA VAL A 405 28.67 -15.04 -38.02
C VAL A 405 28.23 -15.60 -36.67
N ASP A 406 27.30 -16.55 -36.75
CA ASP A 406 26.79 -17.35 -35.65
C ASP A 406 26.95 -18.86 -35.96
N GLN A 407 26.59 -19.72 -35.00
CA GLN A 407 26.58 -21.16 -35.15
C GLN A 407 25.46 -21.62 -36.10
N GLY A 408 25.83 -22.33 -37.17
CA GLY A 408 24.87 -22.77 -38.19
C GLY A 408 24.08 -24.02 -37.78
N ASP A 409 22.83 -24.11 -38.22
CA ASP A 409 22.03 -25.34 -38.14
C ASP A 409 22.51 -26.38 -39.18
N ALA A 410 22.62 -27.64 -38.77
CA ALA A 410 22.92 -28.77 -39.64
C ALA A 410 21.86 -29.02 -40.73
N LEU A 411 20.64 -28.50 -40.55
CA LEU A 411 19.57 -28.58 -41.57
C LEU A 411 19.75 -27.60 -42.74
N HIS A 412 20.66 -26.62 -42.65
CA HIS A 412 20.85 -25.59 -43.68
C HIS A 412 22.27 -25.67 -44.27
N PRO A 413 22.48 -25.29 -45.55
CA PRO A 413 23.82 -25.22 -46.10
C PRO A 413 24.66 -24.24 -45.27
N PRO A 414 25.84 -24.63 -44.78
CA PRO A 414 26.69 -23.74 -44.01
C PRO A 414 27.19 -22.60 -44.90
N LEU A 415 27.58 -21.50 -44.26
CA LEU A 415 28.27 -20.38 -44.89
C LEU A 415 29.43 -20.90 -45.75
N GLN A 416 29.45 -20.52 -47.02
CA GLN A 416 30.50 -20.93 -47.96
C GLN A 416 31.47 -19.78 -48.20
N CYS A 417 32.73 -20.11 -48.51
CA CYS A 417 33.74 -19.17 -48.97
C CYS A 417 34.34 -19.61 -50.30
N SER A 418 34.74 -18.63 -51.10
CA SER A 418 35.54 -18.80 -52.32
C SER A 418 36.76 -17.89 -52.25
N ARG A 419 37.91 -18.43 -52.67
CA ARG A 419 39.20 -17.71 -52.75
C ARG A 419 39.67 -17.45 -54.19
N ASP A 420 38.83 -17.77 -55.16
CA ASP A 420 39.11 -17.77 -56.59
C ASP A 420 38.02 -17.05 -57.41
N GLY A 421 37.29 -16.12 -56.79
CA GLY A 421 36.28 -15.29 -57.45
C GLY A 421 34.98 -16.04 -57.80
N GLY A 422 34.62 -17.05 -57.01
CA GLY A 422 33.40 -17.85 -57.17
C GLY A 422 33.56 -19.14 -58.01
N LEU A 423 34.78 -19.47 -58.44
CA LEU A 423 35.05 -20.68 -59.25
C LEU A 423 35.03 -21.97 -58.40
N SER A 424 35.42 -21.89 -57.13
CA SER A 424 35.27 -22.99 -56.18
C SER A 424 34.80 -22.51 -54.81
N TRP A 425 33.85 -23.26 -54.26
CA TRP A 425 33.22 -22.98 -52.97
C TRP A 425 33.53 -24.08 -51.95
N ARG A 426 33.74 -23.69 -50.70
CA ARG A 426 34.05 -24.55 -49.56
C ARG A 426 33.28 -24.05 -48.34
N THR A 427 32.99 -24.92 -47.37
CA THR A 427 32.50 -24.48 -46.06
C THR A 427 33.49 -23.50 -45.44
N ALA A 428 32.99 -22.33 -45.03
CA ALA A 428 33.79 -21.31 -44.37
C ALA A 428 34.19 -21.78 -42.96
N SER A 429 35.38 -21.36 -42.51
CA SER A 429 35.88 -21.63 -41.17
C SER A 429 36.64 -20.42 -40.64
N GLY A 430 36.46 -20.13 -39.35
CA GLY A 430 37.14 -19.06 -38.63
C GLY A 430 38.11 -19.62 -37.59
N THR A 431 39.15 -18.87 -37.27
CA THR A 431 40.11 -19.26 -36.22
C THR A 431 39.42 -19.26 -34.86
N GLY A 432 39.25 -20.43 -34.26
CA GLY A 432 38.57 -20.58 -32.96
C GLY A 432 37.05 -20.70 -33.02
N LEU A 433 36.43 -20.63 -34.21
CA LEU A 433 34.98 -20.79 -34.37
C LEU A 433 34.66 -22.22 -34.81
N ALA A 434 33.71 -22.87 -34.13
CA ALA A 434 33.27 -24.22 -34.46
C ALA A 434 32.34 -24.21 -35.67
N ALA A 435 32.67 -24.97 -36.72
CA ALA A 435 31.81 -25.16 -37.88
C ALA A 435 30.68 -26.20 -37.60
N PRO A 436 29.52 -26.12 -38.27
CA PRO A 436 29.14 -25.17 -39.32
C PRO A 436 28.90 -23.74 -38.79
N LEU A 437 29.25 -22.75 -39.61
CA LEU A 437 28.95 -21.33 -39.38
C LEU A 437 27.81 -20.89 -40.29
N ALA A 438 27.03 -19.91 -39.84
CA ALA A 438 26.07 -19.17 -40.65
C ALA A 438 26.38 -17.67 -40.54
N ALA A 439 26.30 -16.93 -41.64
CA ALA A 439 26.39 -15.47 -41.56
C ALA A 439 25.05 -14.88 -41.13
N GLU A 440 25.11 -13.85 -40.30
CA GLU A 440 23.93 -13.08 -39.90
C GLU A 440 23.50 -12.12 -41.02
N TYR A 441 22.20 -11.97 -41.26
CA TYR A 441 21.67 -11.01 -42.23
C TYR A 441 20.19 -10.73 -41.94
N ARG A 442 19.68 -9.62 -42.47
CA ARG A 442 18.25 -9.30 -42.47
C ARG A 442 17.77 -9.04 -43.90
N LEU A 443 16.57 -9.48 -44.23
CA LEU A 443 15.92 -9.18 -45.52
C LEU A 443 14.86 -8.09 -45.30
N ARG A 444 14.82 -7.07 -46.15
CA ARG A 444 13.81 -6.00 -46.13
C ARG A 444 12.81 -6.14 -47.27
N HIS A 445 11.58 -5.69 -47.03
CA HIS A 445 10.54 -5.50 -48.04
C HIS A 445 9.84 -4.15 -47.84
N MET A 446 9.12 -3.67 -48.85
CA MET A 446 8.23 -2.51 -48.72
C MET A 446 6.77 -2.99 -48.71
N PRO A 447 6.08 -3.02 -47.56
CA PRO A 447 4.70 -3.48 -47.48
C PRO A 447 3.75 -2.53 -48.22
N GLN A 448 2.72 -3.10 -48.86
CA GLN A 448 1.70 -2.35 -49.61
C GLN A 448 0.89 -1.35 -48.76
N ARG A 449 0.96 -1.47 -47.43
CA ARG A 449 0.39 -0.52 -46.46
C ARG A 449 1.41 -0.26 -45.36
N PHE A 450 1.49 0.98 -44.91
CA PHE A 450 2.28 1.36 -43.75
C PHE A 450 1.73 0.69 -42.49
N SER A 451 2.46 -0.27 -41.94
CA SER A 451 2.38 -0.69 -40.53
C SER A 451 3.27 0.22 -39.67
N LEU A 452 3.29 0.07 -38.35
CA LEU A 452 4.34 0.71 -37.54
C LEU A 452 5.59 -0.19 -37.46
N PRO A 453 6.81 0.28 -37.78
CA PRO A 453 8.04 -0.51 -37.69
C PRO A 453 8.61 -0.60 -36.28
N VAL A 454 7.84 -0.27 -35.24
CA VAL A 454 8.37 -0.12 -33.88
C VAL A 454 7.88 -1.26 -32.99
N GLN A 455 8.80 -1.85 -32.23
CA GLN A 455 8.50 -2.79 -31.16
C GLN A 455 9.05 -2.25 -29.84
N LEU A 456 8.34 -2.42 -28.73
CA LEU A 456 8.89 -2.21 -27.40
C LEU A 456 9.46 -3.55 -26.90
N GLN A 457 10.75 -3.58 -26.57
CA GLN A 457 11.37 -4.64 -25.80
C GLN A 457 11.50 -4.20 -24.33
N ILE A 458 11.11 -5.08 -23.42
CA ILE A 458 11.19 -4.90 -21.97
C ILE A 458 12.17 -5.93 -21.44
N GLY A 459 13.27 -5.49 -20.84
CA GLY A 459 14.39 -6.34 -20.48
C GLY A 459 15.37 -6.61 -21.61
N GLU A 460 16.37 -7.44 -21.31
CA GLU A 460 17.46 -7.83 -22.21
C GLU A 460 17.60 -9.35 -22.30
N GLY A 461 18.32 -9.83 -23.31
CA GLY A 461 18.58 -11.27 -23.50
C GLY A 461 17.32 -12.11 -23.79
N PRO A 462 17.35 -13.42 -23.49
CA PRO A 462 16.26 -14.35 -23.82
C PRO A 462 15.01 -14.16 -22.95
N SER A 463 15.12 -13.53 -21.78
CA SER A 463 14.02 -13.17 -20.89
C SER A 463 13.30 -11.86 -21.29
N ALA A 464 13.80 -11.16 -22.32
CA ALA A 464 13.20 -9.92 -22.80
C ALA A 464 11.81 -10.13 -23.41
N VAL A 465 10.81 -9.40 -22.91
CA VAL A 465 9.42 -9.45 -23.41
C VAL A 465 9.24 -8.40 -24.51
N ARG A 466 8.83 -8.83 -25.70
CA ARG A 466 8.60 -7.94 -26.86
C ARG A 466 7.11 -7.69 -27.12
N ARG A 467 6.77 -6.45 -27.50
CA ARG A 467 5.45 -6.03 -27.99
C ARG A 467 5.61 -5.24 -29.28
N ARG A 468 5.01 -5.71 -30.38
CA ARG A 468 4.88 -4.93 -31.61
C ARG A 468 3.84 -3.83 -31.40
N LEU A 469 4.10 -2.63 -31.92
CA LEU A 469 3.20 -1.49 -31.79
C LEU A 469 2.42 -1.22 -33.11
N ASP A 470 2.40 -2.20 -34.02
CA ASP A 470 1.68 -2.18 -35.29
C ASP A 470 0.14 -2.14 -35.13
N GLU A 471 -0.39 -2.57 -33.99
CA GLU A 471 -1.80 -2.43 -33.61
C GLU A 471 -2.30 -0.96 -33.58
N TYR A 472 -1.40 0.01 -33.39
CA TYR A 472 -1.72 1.44 -33.34
C TYR A 472 -1.61 2.16 -34.72
N ALA A 473 -1.31 1.43 -35.81
CA ALA A 473 -1.00 2.02 -37.13
C ALA A 473 -2.18 2.70 -37.86
N ALA A 474 -3.39 2.73 -37.28
CA ALA A 474 -4.63 3.14 -37.95
C ALA A 474 -4.67 4.59 -38.50
N ALA A 475 -3.73 5.46 -38.12
CA ALA A 475 -3.72 6.88 -38.49
C ALA A 475 -2.74 7.26 -39.62
N GLY A 476 -1.89 6.34 -40.11
CA GLY A 476 -0.83 6.67 -41.08
C GLY A 476 0.20 7.69 -40.57
N LYS A 477 0.23 7.91 -39.25
CA LYS A 477 1.15 8.77 -38.50
C LYS A 477 1.59 8.03 -37.25
N ILE A 478 2.82 8.27 -36.81
CA ILE A 478 3.34 7.79 -35.54
C ILE A 478 3.13 8.93 -34.55
N GLU A 479 2.00 8.93 -33.87
CA GLU A 479 1.63 9.90 -32.83
C GLU A 479 0.49 9.31 -31.98
N PHE A 480 0.84 8.61 -30.90
CA PHE A 480 -0.14 7.97 -30.00
C PHE A 480 0.47 7.68 -28.62
N SER A 481 -0.41 7.43 -27.66
CA SER A 481 -0.06 6.88 -26.34
C SER A 481 -0.50 5.44 -26.23
N PHE A 482 0.28 4.60 -25.55
CA PHE A 482 -0.06 3.20 -25.29
C PHE A 482 0.28 2.81 -23.84
N ASP A 483 -0.46 1.85 -23.29
CA ASP A 483 -0.15 1.22 -22.01
C ASP A 483 0.70 -0.04 -22.22
N PHE A 484 1.68 -0.28 -21.36
CA PHE A 484 2.55 -1.46 -21.41
C PHE A 484 2.62 -2.25 -20.08
N ALA A 485 1.69 -2.01 -19.14
CA ALA A 485 1.66 -2.65 -17.83
C ALA A 485 1.70 -4.18 -17.90
N GLN A 486 0.88 -4.78 -18.78
CA GLN A 486 0.77 -6.23 -18.92
C GLN A 486 2.10 -6.87 -19.34
N LYS A 487 2.81 -6.25 -20.29
CA LYS A 487 4.08 -6.76 -20.83
C LYS A 487 5.24 -6.53 -19.87
N LEU A 488 5.19 -5.45 -19.09
CA LEU A 488 6.10 -5.23 -17.98
C LEU A 488 5.91 -6.27 -16.88
N ARG A 489 4.66 -6.57 -16.50
CA ARG A 489 4.33 -7.64 -15.55
C ARG A 489 4.79 -9.01 -16.05
N GLU A 490 4.54 -9.34 -17.33
CA GLU A 490 5.00 -10.59 -17.96
C GLU A 490 6.53 -10.77 -17.91
N HIS A 491 7.31 -9.68 -17.87
CA HIS A 491 8.76 -9.73 -17.66
C HIS A 491 9.11 -9.87 -16.16
N LEU A 492 8.45 -9.12 -15.28
CA LEU A 492 8.67 -9.15 -13.83
C LEU A 492 8.29 -10.50 -13.19
N ASP A 493 7.28 -11.18 -13.73
CA ASP A 493 6.80 -12.50 -13.28
C ASP A 493 7.72 -13.66 -13.72
N GLN A 494 8.77 -13.41 -14.52
CA GLN A 494 9.69 -14.46 -14.95
C GLN A 494 10.63 -14.87 -13.80
N PRO A 495 10.89 -16.18 -13.58
CA PRO A 495 11.70 -16.65 -12.45
C PRO A 495 13.11 -16.06 -12.37
N GLU A 496 13.73 -15.79 -13.52
CA GLU A 496 15.06 -15.16 -13.63
C GLU A 496 15.05 -13.71 -13.11
N VAL A 497 13.94 -13.01 -13.32
CA VAL A 497 13.77 -11.57 -13.03
C VAL A 497 13.25 -11.39 -11.61
N SER A 498 12.21 -12.13 -11.24
CA SER A 498 11.60 -12.09 -9.90
C SER A 498 12.62 -12.49 -8.81
N GLY A 499 13.50 -13.45 -9.12
CA GLY A 499 14.25 -14.19 -8.13
C GLY A 499 13.32 -14.97 -7.18
N PRO A 500 13.84 -15.51 -6.06
CA PRO A 500 12.99 -15.90 -4.94
C PRO A 500 12.39 -14.63 -4.33
N SER A 501 11.13 -14.35 -4.66
CA SER A 501 10.43 -13.16 -4.17
C SER A 501 10.37 -13.18 -2.63
N PRO A 502 10.64 -12.05 -1.94
CA PRO A 502 10.42 -11.95 -0.49
C PRO A 502 8.97 -12.27 -0.08
N ASP A 503 8.01 -12.07 -1.00
CA ASP A 503 6.59 -12.32 -0.78
C ASP A 503 6.16 -13.78 -0.99
N GLN A 504 6.99 -14.63 -1.62
CA GLN A 504 6.77 -16.07 -1.58
C GLN A 504 7.39 -16.62 -0.30
N PRO A 505 6.59 -17.09 0.68
CA PRO A 505 7.16 -17.70 1.87
C PRO A 505 7.94 -18.97 1.45
N PRO A 506 9.26 -19.09 1.73
CA PRO A 506 10.00 -20.32 1.54
C PRO A 506 9.38 -21.53 2.27
N LEU A 507 8.62 -21.29 3.34
CA LEU A 507 7.78 -22.31 3.99
C LEU A 507 6.37 -22.31 3.40
N CYS A 508 5.77 -23.49 3.23
CA CYS A 508 4.38 -23.57 2.82
C CYS A 508 3.46 -23.89 4.00
N ASN A 509 2.23 -23.39 3.92
CA ASN A 509 1.27 -23.41 5.03
C ASN A 509 1.84 -22.86 6.37
N PRO A 510 2.48 -21.66 6.38
CA PRO A 510 3.17 -21.10 7.54
C PRO A 510 2.25 -20.74 8.71
N ASP A 511 0.97 -20.49 8.45
CA ASP A 511 -0.06 -20.20 9.44
C ASP A 511 -0.75 -21.47 9.97
N PHE A 512 -0.38 -22.65 9.45
CA PHE A 512 -1.05 -23.94 9.64
C PHE A 512 -2.57 -23.93 9.37
N ALA A 513 -3.11 -22.83 8.82
CA ALA A 513 -4.53 -22.50 8.83
C ALA A 513 -5.26 -23.05 7.61
N LEU A 514 -4.54 -23.40 6.54
CA LEU A 514 -5.07 -24.32 5.55
C LEU A 514 -5.29 -25.68 6.23
N PRO A 515 -6.54 -26.16 6.41
CA PRO A 515 -6.71 -27.59 6.58
C PRO A 515 -6.04 -28.26 5.38
N GLY A 516 -5.33 -29.37 5.59
CA GLY A 516 -4.83 -30.15 4.45
C GLY A 516 -6.02 -30.48 3.52
N PRO A 517 -5.77 -30.68 2.21
CA PRO A 517 -6.74 -30.52 1.10
C PRO A 517 -7.92 -31.52 1.12
N GLN A 518 -8.72 -31.47 2.18
CA GLN A 518 -9.72 -32.45 2.58
C GLN A 518 -10.86 -31.86 3.44
N ASP A 519 -10.75 -30.71 4.10
CA ASP A 519 -11.87 -30.15 4.91
C ASP A 519 -12.75 -29.16 4.13
N ALA A 520 -13.96 -29.60 3.76
CA ALA A 520 -14.94 -28.79 3.06
C ALA A 520 -15.78 -27.88 3.98
N THR A 521 -15.66 -27.99 5.31
CA THR A 521 -16.62 -27.39 6.26
C THR A 521 -16.69 -25.87 6.10
N ARG A 522 -15.55 -25.18 6.03
CA ARG A 522 -15.50 -23.73 5.80
C ARG A 522 -16.13 -23.31 4.47
N ARG A 523 -15.83 -24.03 3.39
CA ARG A 523 -16.37 -23.76 2.05
C ARG A 523 -17.89 -24.00 1.97
N LEU A 524 -18.41 -24.94 2.77
CA LEU A 524 -19.82 -25.31 2.78
C LEU A 524 -20.67 -24.46 3.72
N PHE A 525 -20.11 -23.97 4.83
CA PHE A 525 -20.88 -23.32 5.90
C PHE A 525 -20.45 -21.87 6.22
N GLY A 526 -19.24 -21.46 5.85
CA GLY A 526 -18.66 -20.16 6.21
C GLY A 526 -17.99 -20.15 7.59
N PHE A 527 -17.97 -21.30 8.27
CA PHE A 527 -17.29 -21.58 9.53
C PHE A 527 -16.82 -23.03 9.52
N ASP A 528 -15.77 -23.35 10.27
CA ASP A 528 -15.11 -24.67 10.23
C ASP A 528 -15.60 -25.63 11.33
N SER A 529 -16.41 -25.17 12.29
CA SER A 529 -17.04 -26.03 13.31
C SER A 529 -18.24 -25.35 13.96
N PHE A 530 -19.28 -26.11 14.29
CA PHE A 530 -20.48 -25.59 14.98
C PHE A 530 -21.30 -26.73 15.60
N CYS A 531 -21.81 -26.53 16.81
CA CYS A 531 -22.66 -27.50 17.51
C CYS A 531 -24.04 -26.90 17.84
N TYR A 532 -25.08 -27.35 17.16
CA TYR A 532 -26.47 -26.94 17.42
C TYR A 532 -27.46 -27.94 16.81
N TRP A 533 -28.71 -27.96 17.28
CA TRP A 533 -29.76 -28.82 16.71
C TRP A 533 -30.16 -28.44 15.27
N MET A 534 -29.81 -27.22 14.84
CA MET A 534 -29.93 -26.73 13.46
C MET A 534 -28.69 -25.91 13.07
N ILE A 535 -28.05 -26.23 11.96
CA ILE A 535 -26.87 -25.53 11.45
C ILE A 535 -27.21 -24.91 10.09
N ASN A 536 -27.08 -23.59 9.95
CA ASN A 536 -27.29 -22.88 8.69
C ASN A 536 -25.95 -22.42 8.12
N SER A 537 -25.76 -22.63 6.82
CA SER A 537 -24.63 -22.10 6.06
C SER A 537 -24.81 -20.61 5.76
N ASN A 538 -23.72 -19.87 5.83
CA ASN A 538 -23.61 -18.48 5.36
C ASN A 538 -23.05 -18.38 3.93
N VAL A 539 -22.79 -19.50 3.24
CA VAL A 539 -22.23 -19.55 1.89
C VAL A 539 -23.31 -19.84 0.87
N ASP A 540 -23.39 -19.01 -0.19
CA ASP A 540 -24.26 -19.27 -1.32
C ASP A 540 -23.64 -20.33 -2.26
N LEU A 541 -24.26 -21.51 -2.29
CA LEU A 541 -23.87 -22.65 -3.13
C LEU A 541 -24.50 -22.61 -4.54
N SER A 542 -25.24 -21.54 -4.90
CA SER A 542 -26.01 -21.44 -6.16
C SER A 542 -25.17 -21.53 -7.44
N ARG A 543 -23.86 -21.25 -7.37
CA ARG A 543 -22.92 -21.28 -8.52
C ARG A 543 -22.19 -22.61 -8.68
N GLY A 544 -22.37 -23.53 -7.73
CA GLY A 544 -21.52 -24.69 -7.53
C GLY A 544 -20.20 -24.32 -6.85
N LEU A 545 -19.52 -25.32 -6.30
CA LEU A 545 -18.35 -25.15 -5.44
C LEU A 545 -17.21 -26.06 -5.91
N ASN A 546 -15.98 -25.53 -5.92
CA ASN A 546 -14.81 -26.35 -6.19
C ASN A 546 -14.43 -27.14 -4.92
N LEU A 547 -14.68 -28.44 -4.96
CA LEU A 547 -14.31 -29.46 -3.99
C LEU A 547 -13.33 -30.48 -4.62
N SER A 548 -12.47 -30.07 -5.57
CA SER A 548 -11.43 -30.96 -6.12
C SER A 548 -10.28 -31.24 -5.15
N HIS A 549 -10.25 -30.55 -4.02
CA HIS A 549 -9.29 -30.68 -2.94
C HIS A 549 -10.09 -30.89 -1.63
N GLU A 550 -10.41 -29.80 -0.93
CA GLU A 550 -11.27 -29.75 0.26
C GLU A 550 -12.66 -30.36 0.00
N ARG A 551 -12.85 -31.67 0.24
CA ARG A 551 -14.10 -32.38 -0.09
C ARG A 551 -14.80 -33.10 1.05
N TYR A 552 -14.20 -33.27 2.22
CA TYR A 552 -14.79 -34.00 3.34
C TYR A 552 -15.30 -33.08 4.45
N ILE A 553 -16.40 -33.45 5.11
CA ILE A 553 -16.77 -32.89 6.42
C ILE A 553 -16.75 -33.98 7.49
N ARG A 554 -16.63 -33.59 8.77
CA ARG A 554 -16.85 -34.48 9.93
C ARG A 554 -18.08 -34.00 10.70
N LEU A 555 -19.09 -34.85 10.82
CA LEU A 555 -20.38 -34.51 11.41
C LEU A 555 -20.83 -35.59 12.39
N SER A 556 -21.12 -35.22 13.64
CA SER A 556 -21.77 -36.10 14.63
C SER A 556 -23.21 -35.68 14.91
N ILE A 557 -24.01 -36.64 15.39
CA ILE A 557 -25.41 -36.48 15.78
C ILE A 557 -25.52 -36.90 17.26
N GLY A 558 -25.98 -35.99 18.12
CA GLY A 558 -25.93 -36.16 19.58
C GLY A 558 -24.51 -36.40 20.08
N ASP A 559 -24.37 -37.30 21.07
CA ASP A 559 -23.08 -37.77 21.59
C ASP A 559 -22.46 -38.92 20.75
N GLY A 560 -22.96 -39.17 19.54
CA GLY A 560 -22.38 -40.18 18.64
C GLY A 560 -21.00 -39.81 18.10
N PRO A 561 -20.20 -40.79 17.61
CA PRO A 561 -18.90 -40.49 16.99
C PRO A 561 -19.07 -39.71 15.67
N PRO A 562 -18.14 -38.81 15.32
CA PRO A 562 -18.22 -38.01 14.10
C PRO A 562 -17.97 -38.84 12.84
N VAL A 563 -18.94 -38.82 11.92
CA VAL A 563 -18.89 -39.50 10.62
C VAL A 563 -18.18 -38.62 9.61
N ARG A 564 -17.27 -39.21 8.82
CA ARG A 564 -16.59 -38.55 7.69
C ARG A 564 -17.42 -38.68 6.42
N ILE A 565 -17.73 -37.57 5.77
CA ILE A 565 -18.65 -37.50 4.61
C ILE A 565 -17.90 -36.89 3.43
N ASP A 566 -17.78 -37.60 2.30
CA ASP A 566 -17.26 -37.06 1.04
C ASP A 566 -18.34 -36.27 0.32
N CYS A 567 -18.18 -34.96 0.23
CA CYS A 567 -19.15 -34.01 -0.33
C CYS A 567 -18.86 -33.66 -1.80
N ALA A 568 -17.81 -34.19 -2.44
CA ALA A 568 -17.55 -33.92 -3.84
C ALA A 568 -18.61 -34.54 -4.77
N GLY A 569 -19.04 -33.75 -5.75
CA GLY A 569 -19.95 -34.17 -6.82
C GLY A 569 -19.26 -34.96 -7.92
N ALA A 570 -20.02 -35.26 -8.98
CA ALA A 570 -19.50 -35.97 -10.16
C ALA A 570 -18.41 -35.16 -10.90
N GLU A 571 -18.47 -33.83 -10.85
CA GLU A 571 -17.40 -32.93 -11.26
C GLU A 571 -16.88 -32.17 -10.03
N PRO A 572 -15.80 -32.64 -9.36
CA PRO A 572 -15.34 -32.04 -8.11
C PRO A 572 -14.99 -30.54 -8.24
N ARG A 573 -14.51 -30.10 -9.40
CA ARG A 573 -14.23 -28.68 -9.70
C ARG A 573 -15.47 -27.77 -9.67
N ARG A 574 -16.68 -28.35 -9.74
CA ARG A 574 -17.95 -27.63 -9.81
C ARG A 574 -19.10 -28.44 -9.19
N THR A 575 -18.91 -28.89 -7.95
CA THR A 575 -19.92 -29.65 -7.21
C THR A 575 -21.18 -28.82 -6.96
N GLN A 576 -22.36 -29.39 -7.19
CA GLN A 576 -23.66 -28.73 -7.00
C GLN A 576 -24.18 -28.87 -5.57
N ALA A 577 -25.01 -27.92 -5.13
CA ALA A 577 -25.60 -27.90 -3.79
C ALA A 577 -26.43 -29.17 -3.49
N GLU A 578 -27.14 -29.69 -4.50
CA GLU A 578 -27.92 -30.92 -4.41
C GLU A 578 -27.05 -32.18 -4.27
N GLU A 579 -25.83 -32.18 -4.84
CA GLU A 579 -24.89 -33.29 -4.69
C GLU A 579 -24.35 -33.37 -3.26
N ILE A 580 -24.03 -32.21 -2.65
CA ILE A 580 -23.61 -32.10 -1.25
C ILE A 580 -24.71 -32.59 -0.30
N VAL A 581 -25.95 -32.14 -0.49
CA VAL A 581 -27.10 -32.64 0.29
C VAL A 581 -27.29 -34.14 0.12
N GLY A 582 -27.18 -34.63 -1.12
CA GLY A 582 -27.27 -36.05 -1.44
C GLY A 582 -26.17 -36.88 -0.79
N ALA A 583 -24.94 -36.36 -0.71
CA ALA A 583 -23.81 -37.00 -0.06
C ALA A 583 -24.01 -37.11 1.46
N ILE A 584 -24.36 -35.99 2.13
CA ILE A 584 -24.57 -35.95 3.58
C ILE A 584 -25.69 -36.91 4.01
N ASN A 585 -26.85 -36.83 3.35
CA ASN A 585 -27.99 -37.68 3.71
C ASN A 585 -27.74 -39.16 3.40
N ARG A 586 -27.00 -39.48 2.33
CA ARG A 586 -26.64 -40.85 1.98
C ARG A 586 -25.64 -41.46 2.97
N THR A 587 -24.65 -40.69 3.43
CA THR A 587 -23.64 -41.19 4.37
C THR A 587 -24.19 -41.34 5.79
N LEU A 588 -25.11 -40.48 6.21
CA LEU A 588 -25.75 -40.59 7.54
C LEU A 588 -26.95 -41.54 7.57
N GLY A 589 -27.56 -41.85 6.42
CA GLY A 589 -28.78 -42.69 6.34
C GLY A 589 -30.06 -41.97 6.76
N GLU A 590 -29.99 -40.67 7.01
CA GLU A 590 -31.07 -39.83 7.53
C GLU A 590 -31.22 -38.55 6.67
N THR A 591 -32.41 -37.95 6.63
CA THR A 591 -32.59 -36.63 5.98
C THR A 591 -32.25 -35.53 6.96
N ILE A 592 -30.98 -35.12 6.97
CA ILE A 592 -30.43 -34.10 7.86
C ILE A 592 -30.11 -32.82 7.10
N ALA A 593 -29.49 -32.94 5.91
CA ALA A 593 -29.19 -31.85 5.03
C ALA A 593 -30.38 -31.48 4.13
N THR A 594 -30.62 -30.17 3.99
CA THR A 594 -31.62 -29.56 3.10
C THR A 594 -31.06 -28.27 2.50
N LEU A 595 -31.69 -27.75 1.44
CA LEU A 595 -31.37 -26.43 0.90
C LEU A 595 -32.45 -25.42 1.27
N THR A 596 -32.04 -24.27 1.78
CA THR A 596 -32.88 -23.10 1.98
C THR A 596 -32.58 -22.03 0.93
N VAL A 597 -33.60 -21.27 0.52
CA VAL A 597 -33.45 -20.14 -0.42
C VAL A 597 -33.32 -18.86 0.39
N GLY A 598 -32.39 -17.97 0.01
CA GLY A 598 -32.20 -16.69 0.68
C GLY A 598 -33.47 -15.83 0.69
N ALA A 599 -33.60 -14.95 1.68
CA ALA A 599 -34.80 -14.11 1.88
C ALA A 599 -35.13 -13.18 0.68
N SER A 600 -34.15 -12.92 -0.20
CA SER A 600 -34.29 -12.17 -1.45
C SER A 600 -34.76 -13.02 -2.65
N GLY A 601 -34.96 -14.33 -2.46
CA GLY A 601 -35.16 -15.29 -3.56
C GLY A 601 -33.88 -15.66 -4.32
N ALA A 602 -32.74 -15.03 -3.99
CA ALA A 602 -31.44 -15.32 -4.55
C ALA A 602 -30.57 -16.12 -3.58
N GLY A 603 -29.83 -17.09 -4.12
CA GLY A 603 -28.90 -17.94 -3.38
C GLY A 603 -29.51 -19.22 -2.81
N ARG A 604 -28.65 -20.24 -2.63
CA ARG A 604 -28.98 -21.55 -2.05
C ARG A 604 -28.02 -21.82 -0.89
N PHE A 605 -28.56 -21.98 0.30
CA PHE A 605 -27.81 -22.18 1.54
C PHE A 605 -28.06 -23.59 2.07
N LEU A 606 -27.01 -24.23 2.59
CA LEU A 606 -27.09 -25.56 3.19
C LEU A 606 -27.59 -25.45 4.64
N THR A 607 -28.67 -26.15 4.97
CA THR A 607 -29.21 -26.27 6.33
C THR A 607 -29.12 -27.73 6.78
N LEU A 608 -28.45 -27.99 7.91
CA LEU A 608 -28.48 -29.28 8.59
C LEU A 608 -29.45 -29.20 9.78
N GLN A 609 -30.37 -30.15 9.91
CA GLN A 609 -31.30 -30.23 11.04
C GLN A 609 -31.53 -31.68 11.45
N SER A 610 -31.43 -31.99 12.75
CA SER A 610 -31.73 -33.33 13.24
C SER A 610 -33.24 -33.52 13.42
N ALA A 611 -33.80 -34.57 12.82
CA ALA A 611 -35.23 -34.90 12.95
C ALA A 611 -35.62 -35.31 14.40
N SER A 612 -34.66 -35.79 15.20
CA SER A 612 -34.85 -36.12 16.62
C SER A 612 -34.63 -34.93 17.56
N GLY A 613 -34.22 -33.77 17.05
CA GLY A 613 -33.81 -32.61 17.85
C GLY A 613 -32.44 -32.78 18.53
N ALA A 614 -31.69 -33.84 18.21
CA ALA A 614 -30.33 -34.01 18.71
C ALA A 614 -29.39 -32.92 18.16
N ASN A 615 -28.40 -32.51 18.97
CA ASN A 615 -27.38 -31.59 18.50
C ASN A 615 -26.61 -32.19 17.33
N LEU A 616 -26.51 -31.45 16.23
CA LEU A 616 -25.56 -31.72 15.17
C LEU A 616 -24.26 -31.01 15.53
N CYS A 617 -23.13 -31.67 15.38
CA CYS A 617 -21.83 -31.05 15.56
C CYS A 617 -20.99 -31.25 14.31
N LEU A 618 -20.72 -30.16 13.61
CA LEU A 618 -19.63 -30.09 12.63
C LEU A 618 -18.32 -29.94 13.39
N HIS A 619 -17.44 -30.91 13.22
CA HIS A 619 -16.10 -30.94 13.80
C HIS A 619 -15.10 -30.47 12.75
N PRO A 620 -14.09 -29.67 13.12
CA PRO A 620 -13.02 -29.35 12.19
C PRO A 620 -12.26 -30.64 11.86
N TRP A 621 -11.63 -30.70 10.68
CA TRP A 621 -10.86 -31.89 10.29
C TRP A 621 -9.56 -32.01 11.09
N CYS A 622 -9.67 -32.62 12.27
CA CYS A 622 -8.54 -33.22 12.97
C CYS A 622 -8.09 -34.47 12.21
N GLY A 623 -7.03 -34.33 11.42
CA GLY A 623 -6.24 -35.44 10.91
C GLY A 623 -4.95 -35.59 11.73
N GLN A 624 -4.60 -36.82 12.09
CA GLN A 624 -3.19 -37.15 12.36
C GLN A 624 -2.46 -37.05 11.02
N GLY A 625 -1.49 -36.15 10.93
CA GLY A 625 -0.83 -35.85 9.67
C GLY A 625 -0.16 -34.49 9.69
N LEU A 626 1.05 -34.47 9.14
CA LEU A 626 1.86 -33.28 8.98
C LEU A 626 1.14 -32.26 8.06
N PRO A 627 1.44 -30.97 8.15
CA PRO A 627 1.03 -30.01 7.13
C PRO A 627 1.60 -30.37 5.74
N GLU A 628 0.97 -29.89 4.67
CA GLU A 628 1.42 -30.20 3.31
C GLU A 628 2.85 -29.71 3.08
N CYS A 629 3.67 -30.52 2.42
CA CYS A 629 5.14 -30.42 2.27
C CYS A 629 5.98 -30.38 3.56
N TRP A 630 5.39 -30.55 4.75
CA TRP A 630 6.15 -30.80 5.98
C TRP A 630 6.41 -32.29 6.16
N GLN A 631 7.62 -32.61 6.64
CA GLN A 631 8.10 -33.94 6.98
C GLN A 631 8.21 -34.07 8.51
N GLY A 632 8.25 -35.29 9.06
CA GLY A 632 8.34 -35.46 10.51
C GLY A 632 7.63 -36.70 11.07
N THR A 633 7.53 -36.75 12.40
CA THR A 633 6.87 -37.82 13.14
C THR A 633 5.36 -37.51 13.26
N ALA A 634 4.58 -38.01 12.30
CA ALA A 634 3.14 -37.75 12.21
C ALA A 634 2.33 -38.20 13.46
N SER A 635 2.83 -39.18 14.21
CA SER A 635 2.28 -39.65 15.50
C SER A 635 2.39 -38.62 16.64
N HIS A 636 3.30 -37.65 16.51
CA HIS A 636 3.57 -36.61 17.51
C HIS A 636 3.05 -35.22 17.08
N SER A 637 2.46 -35.11 15.87
CA SER A 637 2.07 -33.84 15.25
C SER A 637 0.55 -33.74 15.13
N HIS A 638 -0.07 -32.85 15.91
CA HIS A 638 -1.52 -32.76 16.06
C HIS A 638 -1.99 -31.34 15.79
N ARG A 639 -2.90 -31.14 14.84
CA ARG A 639 -3.51 -29.82 14.64
C ARG A 639 -4.59 -29.61 15.68
N VAL A 640 -4.43 -28.59 16.51
CA VAL A 640 -5.35 -28.19 17.58
C VAL A 640 -5.92 -26.83 17.22
N ARG A 641 -7.21 -26.60 17.49
CA ARG A 641 -7.85 -25.31 17.19
C ARG A 641 -8.20 -24.59 18.47
N LEU A 642 -7.70 -23.37 18.60
CA LEU A 642 -7.89 -22.51 19.77
C LEU A 642 -9.06 -21.56 19.50
N ASN A 643 -10.13 -21.72 20.29
CA ASN A 643 -11.26 -20.80 20.29
C ASN A 643 -10.99 -19.71 21.34
N ALA A 644 -10.43 -18.58 20.91
CA ALA A 644 -10.25 -17.43 21.80
C ALA A 644 -11.59 -16.71 21.95
N THR A 645 -12.15 -16.71 23.17
CA THR A 645 -13.50 -16.17 23.47
C THR A 645 -13.65 -14.69 23.15
N ASP A 646 -12.54 -13.95 23.19
CA ASP A 646 -12.56 -12.48 23.19
C ASP A 646 -12.28 -11.88 21.79
N PHE A 647 -11.84 -12.70 20.83
CA PHE A 647 -11.31 -12.20 19.55
C PHE A 647 -12.17 -12.51 18.32
N ASN A 648 -13.24 -13.32 18.43
CA ASN A 648 -14.04 -13.82 17.29
C ASN A 648 -13.27 -14.60 16.20
N GLU A 649 -11.95 -14.71 16.30
CA GLU A 649 -11.06 -15.43 15.41
C GLU A 649 -10.57 -16.72 16.09
N SER A 650 -11.12 -17.84 15.64
CA SER A 650 -10.54 -19.15 15.92
C SER A 650 -9.20 -19.30 15.18
N ARG A 651 -8.16 -19.79 15.83
CA ARG A 651 -6.85 -20.05 15.20
C ARG A 651 -6.51 -21.54 15.20
N THR A 652 -5.88 -22.01 14.14
CA THR A 652 -5.37 -23.38 14.05
C THR A 652 -3.90 -23.35 14.43
N SER A 653 -3.54 -24.13 15.45
CA SER A 653 -2.18 -24.24 15.96
C SER A 653 -1.69 -25.69 15.80
N LEU A 654 -0.39 -25.89 15.60
CA LEU A 654 0.21 -27.22 15.54
C LEU A 654 0.82 -27.58 16.90
N LEU A 655 0.27 -28.61 17.53
CA LEU A 655 0.79 -29.20 18.77
C LEU A 655 1.78 -30.33 18.44
N LEU A 656 3.03 -30.15 18.84
CA LEU A 656 4.08 -31.17 18.84
C LEU A 656 4.25 -31.72 20.26
N ALA A 657 3.87 -32.98 20.47
CA ALA A 657 3.82 -33.60 21.80
C ALA A 657 4.09 -35.12 21.76
N GLY A 658 4.59 -35.67 22.87
CA GLY A 658 4.71 -37.11 23.07
C GLY A 658 3.34 -37.83 23.11
N PRO A 659 3.20 -39.07 22.60
CA PRO A 659 1.94 -39.83 22.64
C PRO A 659 1.44 -40.06 24.07
N SER A 660 2.37 -40.29 24.99
CA SER A 660 2.18 -40.40 26.44
C SER A 660 1.49 -39.18 27.05
N LEU A 661 1.96 -37.96 26.74
CA LEU A 661 1.36 -36.72 27.22
C LEU A 661 -0.07 -36.56 26.72
N ILE A 662 -0.31 -36.90 25.44
CA ILE A 662 -1.63 -36.85 24.82
C ILE A 662 -2.57 -37.85 25.51
N GLU A 663 -2.14 -39.09 25.72
CA GLU A 663 -2.94 -40.09 26.43
C GLU A 663 -3.23 -39.71 27.89
N GLN A 664 -2.26 -39.14 28.62
CA GLN A 664 -2.44 -38.70 30.00
C GLN A 664 -3.34 -37.47 30.11
N GLY A 665 -3.18 -36.49 29.21
CA GLY A 665 -4.03 -35.31 29.12
C GLY A 665 -5.47 -35.63 28.74
N LEU A 666 -5.69 -36.60 27.85
CA LEU A 666 -7.03 -37.10 27.48
C LEU A 666 -7.71 -37.89 28.59
N ARG A 667 -6.94 -38.56 29.47
CA ARG A 667 -7.47 -39.36 30.58
C ARG A 667 -7.73 -38.56 31.86
N THR A 668 -7.06 -37.43 32.05
CA THR A 668 -7.17 -36.62 33.26
C THR A 668 -8.04 -35.38 33.03
N THR A 669 -9.21 -35.34 33.68
CA THR A 669 -10.09 -34.15 33.71
C THR A 669 -9.44 -32.90 34.32
N HIS A 670 -8.22 -33.01 34.85
CA HIS A 670 -7.48 -31.91 35.48
C HIS A 670 -6.98 -30.83 34.51
N LEU A 671 -6.89 -31.08 33.21
CA LEU A 671 -6.70 -30.00 32.22
C LEU A 671 -7.86 -28.98 32.25
N GLY A 672 -9.10 -29.44 32.51
CA GLY A 672 -10.24 -28.55 32.76
C GLY A 672 -10.09 -27.71 34.04
N GLY A 673 -9.43 -28.25 35.07
CA GLY A 673 -9.12 -27.52 36.32
C GLY A 673 -8.11 -26.39 36.14
N LEU A 674 -7.08 -26.61 35.32
CA LEU A 674 -6.09 -25.58 34.96
C LEU A 674 -6.69 -24.47 34.07
N MET A 675 -7.73 -24.76 33.30
CA MET A 675 -8.43 -23.76 32.48
C MET A 675 -9.59 -23.05 33.21
N SER A 676 -10.27 -23.67 34.16
CA SER A 676 -11.39 -23.01 34.89
C SER A 676 -10.91 -21.91 35.85
N THR A 677 -9.72 -22.08 36.43
CA THR A 677 -9.12 -21.12 37.38
C THR A 677 -8.55 -19.85 36.73
N THR A 678 -8.40 -19.83 35.39
CA THR A 678 -7.88 -18.70 34.62
C THR A 678 -8.97 -17.83 33.99
N GLY A 679 -10.25 -18.06 34.34
CA GLY A 679 -11.40 -17.28 33.88
C GLY A 679 -12.07 -17.81 32.59
N LEU A 680 -11.53 -18.87 31.98
CA LEU A 680 -11.99 -19.43 30.71
C LEU A 680 -13.18 -20.39 30.87
N GLY A 681 -14.33 -19.86 31.30
CA GLY A 681 -15.54 -20.62 31.65
C GLY A 681 -16.27 -21.39 30.53
N VAL A 682 -15.67 -21.60 29.35
CA VAL A 682 -16.32 -22.24 28.18
C VAL A 682 -15.47 -23.34 27.52
N ILE A 683 -14.16 -23.44 27.78
CA ILE A 683 -13.29 -24.41 27.06
C ILE A 683 -13.57 -25.87 27.45
N GLU A 684 -14.18 -26.12 28.62
CA GLU A 684 -14.58 -27.47 29.10
C GLU A 684 -15.44 -28.27 28.10
N GLN A 685 -16.17 -27.61 27.18
CA GLN A 685 -17.04 -28.32 26.23
C GLN A 685 -16.39 -28.64 24.87
N THR A 686 -15.28 -27.99 24.51
CA THR A 686 -14.68 -28.12 23.16
C THR A 686 -13.47 -29.06 23.09
N TRP A 687 -12.78 -29.35 24.20
CA TRP A 687 -11.73 -30.39 24.26
C TRP A 687 -12.32 -31.82 24.40
N ARG A 688 -13.34 -32.17 23.60
CA ARG A 688 -13.82 -33.57 23.53
C ARG A 688 -12.90 -34.41 22.62
N PRO A 689 -12.72 -35.73 22.86
CA PRO A 689 -11.70 -36.55 22.19
C PRO A 689 -11.89 -36.85 20.69
N ALA A 690 -12.76 -36.12 19.97
CA ALA A 690 -13.12 -36.37 18.56
C ALA A 690 -11.91 -36.38 17.58
N CYS A 691 -10.80 -35.77 17.98
CA CYS A 691 -9.56 -35.67 17.23
C CYS A 691 -8.60 -36.86 17.43
N PHE A 692 -8.78 -37.67 18.48
CA PHE A 692 -7.90 -38.78 18.85
C PHE A 692 -8.70 -40.09 18.83
N ALA A 693 -8.78 -40.71 17.64
CA ALA A 693 -9.38 -42.04 17.51
C ALA A 693 -8.43 -43.13 18.05
N GLU A 694 -9.00 -44.25 18.49
CA GLU A 694 -8.27 -45.46 18.92
C GLU A 694 -7.60 -46.16 17.72
N GLY A 695 -6.50 -45.56 17.21
CA GLY A 695 -5.57 -46.24 16.32
C GLY A 695 -4.57 -47.08 17.11
N GLU A 696 -4.19 -48.25 16.60
CA GLU A 696 -3.12 -49.05 17.20
C GLU A 696 -1.80 -48.26 17.19
N VAL A 697 -1.35 -47.82 18.37
CA VAL A 697 -0.08 -47.13 18.53
C VAL A 697 1.06 -48.11 18.27
N SER A 698 1.71 -47.97 17.11
CA SER A 698 2.95 -48.69 16.79
C SER A 698 4.02 -48.36 17.84
N THR A 699 4.50 -49.36 18.57
CA THR A 699 5.48 -49.23 19.67
C THR A 699 6.93 -49.01 19.20
N THR A 700 7.10 -48.50 17.98
CA THR A 700 8.40 -48.14 17.41
C THR A 700 9.00 -46.93 18.14
N GLN A 701 10.22 -47.11 18.67
CA GLN A 701 10.88 -46.21 19.63
C GLN A 701 11.45 -44.91 19.02
N GLU A 702 10.66 -44.14 18.27
CA GLU A 702 11.03 -42.75 17.96
C GLU A 702 10.76 -41.86 19.18
N THR A 703 11.83 -41.52 19.91
CA THR A 703 11.81 -40.73 21.15
C THR A 703 11.85 -39.21 20.94
N GLN A 704 11.66 -38.74 19.70
CA GLN A 704 11.72 -37.31 19.38
C GLN A 704 10.60 -36.94 18.41
N ALA A 705 9.76 -36.00 18.85
CA ALA A 705 8.85 -35.30 17.95
C ALA A 705 9.67 -34.39 17.03
N ARG A 706 9.62 -34.66 15.71
CA ARG A 706 10.24 -33.83 14.68
C ARG A 706 9.19 -33.32 13.71
N LEU A 707 9.32 -32.05 13.33
CA LEU A 707 8.65 -31.43 12.20
C LEU A 707 9.72 -30.70 11.37
N SER A 708 9.76 -30.86 10.05
CA SER A 708 10.76 -30.20 9.21
C SER A 708 10.30 -29.91 7.78
N GLN A 709 10.84 -28.86 7.17
CA GLN A 709 10.56 -28.46 5.78
C GLN A 709 11.86 -28.03 5.08
N GLU A 710 12.08 -28.55 3.87
CA GLU A 710 13.11 -28.02 2.95
C GLU A 710 12.57 -26.82 2.16
N PHE A 711 13.45 -25.86 1.86
CA PHE A 711 13.15 -24.64 1.10
C PHE A 711 14.34 -24.18 0.25
N ALA A 712 14.05 -23.41 -0.80
CA ALA A 712 15.08 -22.84 -1.68
C ALA A 712 15.72 -21.58 -1.06
N VAL A 713 17.03 -21.38 -1.30
CA VAL A 713 17.82 -20.33 -0.65
C VAL A 713 18.54 -19.46 -1.68
N ALA A 714 18.53 -18.15 -1.45
CA ALA A 714 19.39 -17.21 -2.15
C ALA A 714 20.68 -16.97 -1.34
N PRO A 715 21.87 -17.23 -1.91
CA PRO A 715 23.15 -16.91 -1.28
C PRO A 715 23.24 -15.47 -0.77
N GLY A 716 23.70 -15.29 0.47
CA GLY A 716 23.93 -13.98 1.07
C GLY A 716 22.67 -13.14 1.36
N VAL A 717 21.47 -13.68 1.18
CA VAL A 717 20.22 -13.01 1.56
C VAL A 717 19.85 -13.39 2.99
N GLU A 718 19.69 -12.41 3.87
CA GLU A 718 19.26 -12.65 5.25
C GLU A 718 17.78 -13.09 5.30
N TYR A 719 17.47 -14.08 6.13
CA TYR A 719 16.11 -14.55 6.37
C TYR A 719 15.65 -14.21 7.79
N LEU A 720 14.40 -13.77 7.95
CA LEU A 720 13.74 -13.61 9.23
C LEU A 720 12.84 -14.82 9.50
N LEU A 721 13.21 -15.64 10.48
CA LEU A 721 12.37 -16.67 11.08
C LEU A 721 11.53 -16.03 12.19
N GLN A 722 10.21 -16.03 12.05
CA GLN A 722 9.28 -15.66 13.13
C GLN A 722 8.48 -16.89 13.55
N LEU A 723 8.47 -17.19 14.84
CA LEU A 723 7.78 -18.32 15.44
C LEU A 723 6.90 -17.82 16.58
N ARG A 724 5.57 -17.87 16.44
CA ARG A 724 4.63 -17.65 17.54
C ARG A 724 4.31 -19.00 18.18
N TYR A 725 4.69 -19.17 19.45
CA TYR A 725 4.59 -20.46 20.13
C TYR A 725 4.19 -20.35 21.60
N GLY A 726 3.69 -21.45 22.15
CA GLY A 726 3.57 -21.69 23.58
C GLY A 726 4.22 -23.01 23.95
N VAL A 727 4.81 -23.10 25.14
CA VAL A 727 5.27 -24.38 25.70
C VAL A 727 4.36 -24.74 26.85
N LEU A 728 3.70 -25.89 26.75
CA LEU A 728 2.82 -26.43 27.78
C LEU A 728 3.63 -27.39 28.64
N GLU A 729 3.87 -27.05 29.91
CA GLU A 729 4.46 -27.98 30.88
C GLU A 729 3.39 -28.95 31.39
N ALA A 730 3.70 -30.25 31.35
CA ALA A 730 2.88 -31.26 31.98
C ALA A 730 2.93 -31.03 33.50
N ALA A 731 1.77 -30.87 34.13
CA ALA A 731 1.73 -30.73 35.59
C ALA A 731 2.49 -31.91 36.23
N PRO A 732 3.52 -31.66 37.07
CA PRO A 732 4.31 -32.74 37.65
C PRO A 732 3.35 -33.64 38.43
N ALA A 733 3.38 -34.94 38.12
CA ALA A 733 2.48 -35.91 38.74
C ALA A 733 2.54 -35.73 40.26
N THR A 734 1.38 -35.48 40.87
CA THR A 734 1.25 -35.06 42.28
C THR A 734 1.64 -36.13 43.31
N GLU A 735 2.32 -37.20 42.87
CA GLU A 735 2.93 -38.25 43.68
C GLU A 735 4.35 -37.88 44.19
N CYS A 736 4.69 -36.58 44.23
CA CYS A 736 5.68 -36.11 45.20
C CYS A 736 5.16 -36.42 46.62
N SER A 737 5.59 -37.58 47.13
CA SER A 737 5.34 -38.09 48.49
C SER A 737 5.44 -36.96 49.53
N PRO A 738 4.56 -36.91 50.56
CA PRO A 738 4.41 -35.76 51.46
C PRO A 738 5.61 -35.55 52.39
N CYS A 739 6.70 -35.01 51.84
CA CYS A 739 7.94 -34.70 52.53
C CYS A 739 7.95 -33.23 53.01
N ALA A 740 7.37 -33.06 54.21
CA ALA A 740 7.59 -31.93 55.13
C ALA A 740 7.04 -30.53 54.76
N PRO A 741 6.68 -29.70 55.77
CA PRO A 741 6.17 -28.35 55.55
C PRO A 741 7.29 -27.33 55.28
N GLN A 742 7.01 -26.40 54.35
CA GLN A 742 7.72 -25.12 54.14
C GLN A 742 9.24 -25.21 53.88
N GLY A 743 9.65 -25.29 52.61
CA GLY A 743 11.02 -24.90 52.21
C GLY A 743 11.63 -25.59 50.98
N CYS A 744 11.07 -26.70 50.50
CA CYS A 744 11.62 -27.38 49.33
C CYS A 744 11.34 -26.60 48.04
N ALA A 745 12.40 -26.26 47.30
CA ALA A 745 12.27 -25.79 45.92
C ALA A 745 11.60 -26.88 45.06
N PRO A 746 10.77 -26.53 44.06
CA PRO A 746 10.15 -27.52 43.20
C PRO A 746 11.22 -28.31 42.46
N CYS A 747 11.16 -29.65 42.58
CA CYS A 747 12.03 -30.57 41.84
C CYS A 747 11.75 -30.41 40.34
N SER A 748 12.53 -29.58 39.65
CA SER A 748 12.52 -29.56 38.19
C SER A 748 12.99 -30.94 37.69
N PRO A 749 12.35 -31.54 36.68
CA PRO A 749 12.79 -32.82 36.14
C PRO A 749 14.18 -32.68 35.50
N GLU A 750 15.23 -33.14 36.21
CA GLU A 750 16.60 -33.18 35.71
C GLU A 750 16.68 -34.11 34.48
N GLY A 751 16.68 -33.51 33.28
CA GLY A 751 16.87 -34.23 32.02
C GLY A 751 15.88 -33.87 30.90
N ALA A 752 14.76 -33.21 31.20
CA ALA A 752 13.81 -32.81 30.17
C ALA A 752 14.35 -31.62 29.35
N GLN A 753 14.72 -31.85 28.08
CA GLN A 753 15.14 -30.77 27.19
C GLN A 753 13.93 -29.95 26.70
N ALA A 754 14.06 -28.62 26.78
CA ALA A 754 13.13 -27.71 26.15
C ALA A 754 13.06 -27.96 24.63
N PRO A 755 11.91 -27.76 23.98
CA PRO A 755 11.82 -27.82 22.53
C PRO A 755 12.77 -26.78 21.88
N ARG A 756 13.25 -27.07 20.67
CA ARG A 756 14.20 -26.22 19.95
C ARG A 756 13.90 -26.17 18.46
N TRP A 757 14.43 -25.16 17.78
CA TRP A 757 14.45 -25.10 16.31
C TRP A 757 15.89 -25.17 15.79
N GLU A 758 16.04 -25.68 14.56
CA GLU A 758 17.29 -25.77 13.83
C GLU A 758 17.03 -25.36 12.36
N VAL A 759 17.94 -24.64 11.73
CA VAL A 759 17.96 -24.40 10.28
C VAL A 759 19.30 -24.86 9.74
N GLY A 760 19.27 -25.91 8.92
CA GLY A 760 20.45 -26.42 8.21
C GLY A 760 20.55 -25.84 6.81
N TRP A 761 21.75 -25.44 6.40
CA TRP A 761 22.04 -24.92 5.06
C TRP A 761 22.79 -25.95 4.22
N PHE A 762 22.48 -26.05 2.93
CA PHE A 762 23.02 -27.06 2.02
C PHE A 762 23.50 -26.49 0.68
N ASP A 763 24.62 -27.03 0.19
CA ASP A 763 25.13 -26.75 -1.16
C ASP A 763 24.33 -27.48 -2.26
N ALA A 764 24.69 -27.23 -3.52
CA ALA A 764 24.07 -27.86 -4.68
C ALA A 764 24.34 -29.38 -4.81
N ALA A 765 25.28 -29.92 -4.05
CA ALA A 765 25.54 -31.36 -3.94
C ALA A 765 24.79 -32.01 -2.74
N GLY A 766 24.11 -31.21 -1.92
CA GLY A 766 23.36 -31.65 -0.75
C GLY A 766 24.19 -31.79 0.53
N ASN A 767 25.44 -31.31 0.56
CA ASN A 767 26.27 -31.32 1.78
C ASN A 767 25.79 -30.25 2.75
N SER A 768 25.78 -30.55 4.06
CA SER A 768 25.49 -29.55 5.10
C SER A 768 26.66 -28.59 5.23
N LEU A 769 26.40 -27.29 5.07
CA LEU A 769 27.39 -26.21 5.20
C LEU A 769 27.46 -25.69 6.64
N GLU A 770 26.29 -25.39 7.21
CA GLU A 770 26.15 -24.81 8.56
C GLU A 770 24.77 -25.17 9.14
N ILE A 771 24.64 -25.16 10.47
CA ILE A 771 23.38 -25.36 11.18
C ILE A 771 23.23 -24.25 12.23
N ALA A 772 22.26 -23.37 12.05
CA ALA A 772 21.83 -22.43 13.08
C ALA A 772 20.78 -23.09 13.98
N ALA A 773 20.85 -22.92 15.30
CA ALA A 773 19.88 -23.52 16.22
C ALA A 773 19.74 -22.71 17.51
N ALA A 774 18.51 -22.65 18.05
CA ALA A 774 18.26 -22.10 19.38
C ALA A 774 17.16 -22.89 20.11
N ARG A 775 17.23 -22.89 21.44
CA ARG A 775 16.18 -23.43 22.31
C ARG A 775 15.02 -22.46 22.39
N LEU A 776 13.81 -22.99 22.55
CA LEU A 776 12.62 -22.21 22.87
C LEU A 776 12.55 -21.99 24.38
N ASP A 777 12.27 -20.76 24.78
CA ASP A 777 12.16 -20.42 26.20
C ASP A 777 10.90 -21.03 26.82
N VAL A 778 11.09 -21.73 27.92
CA VAL A 778 10.01 -22.32 28.71
C VAL A 778 9.56 -21.30 29.75
N MET A 779 8.51 -20.53 29.42
CA MET A 779 7.92 -19.56 30.34
C MET A 779 7.23 -20.27 31.52
N ARG A 780 7.97 -20.48 32.62
CA ARG A 780 7.52 -21.21 33.82
C ARG A 780 6.33 -20.58 34.58
N ASN A 781 5.86 -19.39 34.19
CA ASN A 781 4.79 -18.66 34.87
C ASN A 781 3.93 -17.85 33.89
N ALA A 782 2.99 -18.49 33.19
CA ALA A 782 1.87 -17.80 32.56
C ALA A 782 0.66 -18.72 32.41
N ALA A 783 -0.54 -18.16 32.64
CA ALA A 783 -1.77 -18.79 32.19
C ALA A 783 -1.77 -18.90 30.65
N LEU A 784 -2.45 -19.93 30.13
CA LEU A 784 -2.65 -20.29 28.71
C LEU A 784 -3.31 -19.21 27.81
N VAL A 785 -3.37 -17.95 28.27
CA VAL A 785 -4.25 -16.88 27.77
C VAL A 785 -3.47 -15.69 27.18
N SER A 786 -2.19 -15.53 27.50
CA SER A 786 -1.34 -14.54 26.81
C SER A 786 -1.12 -14.98 25.35
N PRO A 787 -1.16 -14.06 24.36
CA PRO A 787 -0.86 -14.40 22.98
C PRO A 787 0.55 -15.00 22.90
N GLY A 788 0.71 -16.09 22.13
CA GLY A 788 1.92 -16.91 22.12
C GLY A 788 3.20 -16.11 21.95
N THR A 789 4.26 -16.53 22.66
CA THR A 789 5.60 -15.95 22.61
C THR A 789 6.05 -15.85 21.16
N LEU A 790 6.39 -14.64 20.72
CA LEU A 790 7.01 -14.41 19.42
C LEU A 790 8.52 -14.51 19.55
N LEU A 791 9.12 -15.55 18.97
CA LEU A 791 10.56 -15.62 18.71
C LEU A 791 10.83 -15.08 17.31
N GLU A 792 11.84 -14.22 17.20
CA GLU A 792 12.39 -13.76 15.92
C GLU A 792 13.88 -14.08 15.85
N ALA A 793 14.29 -14.89 14.86
CA ALA A 793 15.68 -15.19 14.57
C ALA A 793 16.05 -14.72 13.16
N ARG A 794 17.19 -14.05 13.04
CA ARG A 794 17.79 -13.65 11.77
C ARG A 794 18.85 -14.66 11.36
N LEU A 795 18.76 -15.15 10.13
CA LEU A 795 19.53 -16.28 9.64
C LEU A 795 20.15 -15.92 8.28
N THR A 796 21.48 -15.87 8.20
CA THR A 796 22.18 -15.63 6.92
C THR A 796 22.72 -16.96 6.40
N PRO A 797 22.39 -17.36 5.16
CA PRO A 797 22.92 -18.56 4.55
C PRO A 797 24.36 -18.33 4.05
N PRO A 798 25.25 -19.34 4.13
CA PRO A 798 26.56 -19.32 3.48
C PRO A 798 26.47 -19.01 1.97
N GLN A 799 27.54 -18.45 1.38
CA GLN A 799 27.56 -18.06 -0.03
C GLN A 799 27.36 -19.23 -1.02
N ASP A 800 27.64 -20.46 -0.61
CA ASP A 800 27.47 -21.67 -1.44
C ASP A 800 26.11 -22.37 -1.21
N ALA A 801 25.25 -21.84 -0.33
CA ALA A 801 23.98 -22.45 0.04
C ALA A 801 22.88 -22.17 -1.00
N VAL A 802 22.30 -23.23 -1.56
CA VAL A 802 21.16 -23.16 -2.50
C VAL A 802 19.86 -23.71 -1.91
N ARG A 803 19.95 -24.39 -0.76
CA ARG A 803 18.83 -25.05 -0.08
C ARG A 803 18.96 -24.92 1.43
N GLY A 804 17.83 -24.82 2.12
CA GLY A 804 17.73 -24.82 3.58
C GLY A 804 16.75 -25.89 4.06
N GLU A 805 16.88 -26.32 5.30
CA GLU A 805 15.92 -27.18 5.99
C GLU A 805 15.64 -26.62 7.39
N LEU A 806 14.41 -26.16 7.63
CA LEU A 806 13.93 -25.77 8.96
C LEU A 806 13.43 -27.02 9.68
N ARG A 807 13.84 -27.20 10.93
CA ARG A 807 13.43 -28.29 11.82
C ARG A 807 12.93 -27.71 13.14
N LEU A 808 11.84 -28.24 13.65
CA LEU A 808 11.38 -28.09 15.03
C LEU A 808 11.51 -29.44 15.69
N LEU A 809 12.24 -29.47 16.81
CA LEU A 809 12.60 -30.68 17.52
C LEU A 809 12.12 -30.57 18.97
N HIS A 810 11.40 -31.59 19.41
CA HIS A 810 10.96 -31.74 20.78
C HIS A 810 11.29 -33.18 21.21
N GLU A 811 12.26 -33.32 22.12
CA GLU A 811 12.60 -34.62 22.71
C GLU A 811 11.43 -35.06 23.58
N ALA A 812 10.90 -36.26 23.33
CA ALA A 812 9.64 -36.76 23.90
C ALA A 812 9.84 -37.28 25.34
N ALA A 813 10.34 -36.41 26.22
CA ALA A 813 10.05 -36.52 27.64
C ALA A 813 8.59 -36.10 27.86
N ASP A 814 7.85 -36.87 28.66
CA ASP A 814 6.42 -36.67 28.99
C ASP A 814 6.08 -35.35 29.72
N SER A 815 6.98 -34.37 29.71
CA SER A 815 6.94 -33.15 30.53
C SER A 815 6.59 -31.88 29.77
N TYR A 816 6.64 -31.86 28.44
CA TYR A 816 6.29 -30.66 27.65
C TYR A 816 5.50 -30.99 26.39
N ALA A 817 4.79 -29.99 25.86
CA ALA A 817 4.37 -29.93 24.46
C ALA A 817 4.63 -28.54 23.87
N LEU A 818 4.98 -28.49 22.60
CA LEU A 818 5.17 -27.27 21.85
C LEU A 818 3.90 -26.97 21.02
N LEU A 819 3.24 -25.86 21.31
CA LEU A 819 2.10 -25.33 20.56
C LEU A 819 2.61 -24.24 19.62
N LEU A 820 2.30 -24.34 18.33
CA LEU A 820 2.77 -23.42 17.28
C LEU A 820 1.58 -22.74 16.62
N ASP A 821 1.45 -21.42 16.80
CA ASP A 821 0.35 -20.64 16.24
C ASP A 821 0.67 -20.08 14.85
N GLU A 822 1.94 -19.75 14.61
CA GLU A 822 2.40 -19.04 13.40
C GLU A 822 3.88 -19.35 13.20
N LEU A 823 4.27 -19.72 11.99
CA LEU A 823 5.67 -20.02 11.65
C LEU A 823 6.01 -19.49 10.25
N SER A 824 6.60 -18.31 10.22
CA SER A 824 7.06 -17.68 8.99
C SER A 824 8.58 -17.74 8.89
N LEU A 825 9.10 -17.97 7.69
CA LEU A 825 10.48 -17.68 7.34
C LEU A 825 10.41 -16.89 6.04
N HIS A 826 11.07 -15.74 5.96
CA HIS A 826 11.03 -14.89 4.76
C HIS A 826 12.40 -14.25 4.50
N PRO A 827 12.81 -14.05 3.24
CA PRO A 827 13.89 -13.13 2.92
C PRO A 827 13.57 -11.76 3.52
N THR A 828 14.49 -11.18 4.29
CA THR A 828 14.29 -9.86 4.89
C THR A 828 15.28 -8.85 4.32
N THR A 829 14.76 -7.68 3.95
CA THR A 829 15.58 -6.52 3.64
C THR A 829 15.72 -5.57 4.83
N HIS A 830 15.12 -5.90 5.98
CA HIS A 830 15.17 -5.07 7.18
C HIS A 830 16.59 -5.13 7.76
N LEU A 831 17.24 -3.99 7.98
CA LEU A 831 18.52 -3.91 8.69
C LEU A 831 18.35 -3.80 10.21
N THR A 832 17.34 -3.07 10.67
CA THR A 832 17.04 -2.89 12.10
C THR A 832 16.67 -4.20 12.78
N ARG A 833 17.31 -4.49 13.91
CA ARG A 833 17.07 -5.68 14.73
C ARG A 833 16.27 -5.29 15.98
N ASN A 834 15.31 -6.12 16.39
CA ASN A 834 14.40 -5.82 17.52
C ASN A 834 13.75 -4.42 17.39
N GLY A 835 13.33 -4.06 16.18
CA GLY A 835 12.84 -2.72 15.85
C GLY A 835 11.48 -2.36 16.44
N ASP A 836 10.72 -3.35 16.92
CA ASP A 836 9.46 -3.16 17.67
C ASP A 836 9.65 -3.18 19.19
N PHE A 837 10.91 -3.31 19.66
CA PHE A 837 11.29 -3.35 21.08
C PHE A 837 10.49 -4.41 21.86
N SER A 838 10.20 -5.54 21.22
CA SER A 838 9.51 -6.68 21.83
C SER A 838 10.41 -7.47 22.79
N ARG A 839 11.73 -7.47 22.55
CA ARG A 839 12.73 -8.22 23.33
C ARG A 839 13.61 -7.31 24.17
N TRP A 840 13.88 -7.71 25.41
CA TRP A 840 14.65 -6.96 26.39
C TRP A 840 15.64 -7.87 27.10
N GLU A 841 16.84 -7.37 27.37
CA GLU A 841 17.88 -8.05 28.14
C GLU A 841 18.30 -7.21 29.35
N THR A 842 18.70 -7.86 30.45
CA THR A 842 19.15 -7.15 31.66
C THR A 842 20.68 -7.05 31.68
N LEU A 843 21.22 -5.91 31.25
CA LEU A 843 22.65 -5.64 31.29
C LEU A 843 23.00 -4.81 32.53
N ASN A 844 23.82 -5.36 33.42
CA ASN A 844 24.24 -4.72 34.69
C ASN A 844 23.07 -4.26 35.60
N GLY A 845 21.91 -4.89 35.49
CA GLY A 845 20.70 -4.54 36.26
C GLY A 845 19.82 -3.45 35.61
N VAL A 846 20.16 -3.00 34.40
CA VAL A 846 19.31 -2.14 33.56
C VAL A 846 18.68 -2.99 32.47
N GLU A 847 17.37 -2.87 32.27
CA GLU A 847 16.68 -3.49 31.14
C GLU A 847 16.87 -2.65 29.87
N ILE A 848 17.41 -3.25 28.82
CA ILE A 848 17.67 -2.61 27.53
C ILE A 848 17.03 -3.43 26.42
N PRO A 849 16.55 -2.83 25.31
CA PRO A 849 16.10 -3.62 24.16
C PRO A 849 17.26 -4.46 23.61
N GLU A 850 17.04 -5.78 23.43
CA GLU A 850 18.05 -6.70 22.92
C GLU A 850 18.65 -6.17 21.60
N GLN A 851 19.98 -6.18 21.48
CA GLN A 851 20.73 -5.72 20.30
C GLN A 851 20.67 -4.21 20.03
N TRP A 852 20.29 -3.40 21.02
CA TRP A 852 20.44 -1.95 21.03
C TRP A 852 21.44 -1.52 22.11
N HIS A 853 22.11 -0.39 21.89
CA HIS A 853 23.08 0.17 22.82
C HIS A 853 22.53 1.45 23.45
N ILE A 854 22.47 1.51 24.79
CA ILE A 854 22.25 2.77 25.50
C ILE A 854 23.60 3.48 25.61
N GLU A 855 23.74 4.63 24.94
CA GLU A 855 24.91 5.51 25.10
C GLU A 855 24.77 6.39 26.35
N SER A 856 23.56 6.86 26.66
CA SER A 856 23.27 7.69 27.83
C SER A 856 21.78 7.68 28.20
N GLY A 857 21.47 8.17 29.42
CA GLY A 857 20.11 8.40 29.90
C GLY A 857 19.33 7.15 30.31
N TRP A 858 17.99 7.22 30.19
CA TRP A 858 17.06 6.25 30.77
C TRP A 858 16.06 5.74 29.72
N VAL A 859 15.88 4.42 29.70
CA VAL A 859 15.00 3.69 28.77
C VAL A 859 14.09 2.77 29.59
N GLU A 860 12.80 2.72 29.25
CA GLU A 860 11.81 1.88 29.94
C GLU A 860 10.93 1.11 28.94
N GLN A 861 10.54 -0.12 29.29
CA GLN A 861 9.58 -0.89 28.50
C GLN A 861 8.17 -0.30 28.65
N HIS A 862 7.46 -0.12 27.53
CA HIS A 862 6.09 0.37 27.56
C HIS A 862 5.09 -0.79 27.69
N ALA A 863 4.11 -0.66 28.61
CA ALA A 863 3.16 -1.74 28.95
C ALA A 863 2.26 -2.23 27.78
N GLN A 864 2.19 -1.49 26.68
CA GLN A 864 1.47 -1.86 25.45
C GLN A 864 2.42 -2.30 24.31
N GLY A 865 3.68 -2.61 24.61
CA GLY A 865 4.74 -2.76 23.61
C GLY A 865 5.36 -1.43 23.18
N GLY A 866 6.55 -1.53 22.58
CA GLY A 866 7.45 -0.41 22.35
C GLY A 866 8.28 -0.02 23.58
N MET A 867 9.01 1.07 23.46
CA MET A 867 9.87 1.64 24.50
C MET A 867 9.54 3.10 24.80
N VAL A 868 10.09 3.60 25.90
CA VAL A 868 10.03 5.01 26.31
C VAL A 868 11.45 5.51 26.58
N LEU A 869 11.86 6.56 25.86
CA LEU A 869 13.04 7.36 26.21
C LEU A 869 12.62 8.48 27.16
N ARG A 870 13.33 8.66 28.27
CA ARG A 870 13.04 9.72 29.23
C ARG A 870 14.02 10.88 29.14
N GLY A 871 13.48 12.08 28.89
CA GLY A 871 14.21 13.34 28.97
C GLY A 871 14.24 13.97 30.37
N ASP A 872 13.63 13.38 31.39
CA ASP A 872 13.60 13.92 32.77
C ASP A 872 14.89 13.67 33.58
N GLY A 873 15.85 12.93 32.99
CA GLY A 873 17.18 12.66 33.56
C GLY A 873 18.16 13.85 33.51
N PRO A 874 19.34 13.70 34.14
CA PRO A 874 20.39 14.72 34.15
C PRO A 874 21.10 14.91 32.79
N GLU A 875 20.99 13.90 31.93
CA GLU A 875 21.64 13.77 30.62
C GLU A 875 20.57 13.44 29.57
N GLU A 876 20.89 13.61 28.29
CA GLU A 876 20.01 13.16 27.21
C GLU A 876 19.97 11.63 27.13
N ALA A 877 18.84 11.05 26.74
CA ALA A 877 18.73 9.62 26.51
C ALA A 877 19.02 9.30 25.06
N ILE A 878 20.04 8.48 24.81
CA ILE A 878 20.48 8.06 23.48
C ILE A 878 20.47 6.54 23.43
N LEU A 879 19.67 5.98 22.51
CA LEU A 879 19.67 4.57 22.14
C LEU A 879 20.13 4.44 20.68
N SER A 880 21.11 3.58 20.41
CA SER A 880 21.68 3.39 19.08
C SER A 880 21.82 1.94 18.63
N GLN A 881 21.92 1.73 17.31
CA GLN A 881 22.16 0.45 16.66
C GLN A 881 22.96 0.66 15.37
N GLU A 882 24.03 -0.12 15.19
CA GLU A 882 24.91 -0.07 14.02
C GLU A 882 24.64 -1.23 13.04
N PHE A 883 24.86 -1.01 11.75
CA PHE A 883 24.68 -2.00 10.68
C PHE A 883 25.61 -1.73 9.49
N GLU A 884 25.98 -2.79 8.77
CA GLU A 884 26.76 -2.68 7.54
C GLU A 884 25.89 -2.25 6.35
N VAL A 885 26.43 -1.41 5.48
CA VAL A 885 25.72 -0.89 4.31
C VAL A 885 26.63 -0.84 3.09
N THR A 886 26.05 -0.87 1.89
CA THR A 886 26.78 -0.69 0.64
C THR A 886 26.42 0.68 0.04
N ALA A 887 27.42 1.55 -0.15
CA ALA A 887 27.28 2.83 -0.83
C ALA A 887 26.43 2.75 -2.12
N GLY A 888 25.56 3.73 -2.35
CA GLY A 888 24.63 3.78 -3.47
C GLY A 888 23.36 2.91 -3.33
N THR A 889 23.30 2.02 -2.33
CA THR A 889 22.07 1.24 -2.05
C THR A 889 20.94 2.16 -1.57
N GLU A 890 19.74 1.96 -2.09
CA GLU A 890 18.53 2.66 -1.64
C GLU A 890 17.96 2.04 -0.37
N PHE A 891 17.52 2.89 0.56
CA PHE A 891 16.97 2.52 1.85
C PHE A 891 15.66 3.28 2.12
N ARG A 892 14.78 2.64 2.90
CA ARG A 892 13.55 3.22 3.44
C ARG A 892 13.55 3.08 4.95
N LEU A 893 13.47 4.22 5.64
CA LEU A 893 13.16 4.28 7.05
C LEU A 893 11.65 4.42 7.22
N ARG A 894 11.08 3.69 8.19
CA ARG A 894 9.76 3.90 8.77
C ARG A 894 9.88 3.83 10.29
N MET A 895 9.17 4.68 11.00
CA MET A 895 9.19 4.73 12.45
C MET A 895 7.85 5.22 12.96
N HIS A 896 7.45 4.74 14.13
CA HIS A 896 6.26 5.22 14.82
C HIS A 896 6.64 5.74 16.21
N ALA A 897 6.77 7.05 16.35
CA ALA A 897 7.19 7.75 17.57
C ALA A 897 6.13 8.77 18.00
N LEU A 898 5.97 8.98 19.31
CA LEU A 898 5.00 9.92 19.89
C LEU A 898 5.63 10.58 21.12
N SER A 899 5.84 11.90 21.06
CA SER A 899 6.18 12.66 22.26
C SER A 899 4.98 12.74 23.21
N THR A 900 5.21 12.56 24.52
CA THR A 900 4.16 12.67 25.55
C THR A 900 3.79 14.11 25.91
N ALA A 901 4.60 15.10 25.52
CA ALA A 901 4.23 16.51 25.53
C ALA A 901 4.65 17.18 24.22
N VAL A 902 3.82 18.11 23.74
CA VAL A 902 4.15 18.91 22.56
C VAL A 902 5.11 20.01 22.94
N THR A 903 6.31 19.96 22.37
CA THR A 903 7.31 21.03 22.47
C THR A 903 6.93 22.18 21.51
N GLU A 904 7.27 23.42 21.87
CA GLU A 904 7.12 24.55 20.94
C GLU A 904 8.05 24.36 19.73
N GLU A 905 7.52 24.44 18.51
CA GLU A 905 8.25 24.24 17.24
C GLU A 905 9.48 25.16 17.08
N ALA A 906 9.58 26.24 17.87
CA ALA A 906 10.63 27.25 17.82
C ALA A 906 12.00 26.80 18.38
N ARG A 907 12.13 25.57 18.91
CA ARG A 907 13.42 25.07 19.43
C ARG A 907 14.39 24.67 18.29
N PRO A 908 15.72 24.86 18.45
CA PRO A 908 16.71 24.30 17.54
C PRO A 908 16.59 22.77 17.43
N LEU A 909 16.86 22.19 16.26
CA LEU A 909 16.72 20.74 16.03
C LEU A 909 17.55 19.88 16.99
N GLU A 910 18.72 20.37 17.41
CA GLU A 910 19.61 19.74 18.39
C GLU A 910 19.00 19.69 19.81
N GLU A 911 18.09 20.59 20.15
CA GLU A 911 17.40 20.63 21.45
C GLU A 911 16.07 19.84 21.45
N ARG A 912 15.78 19.13 20.36
CA ARG A 912 14.50 18.45 20.10
C ARG A 912 14.63 16.93 20.11
N ALA A 913 13.54 16.25 20.47
CA ALA A 913 13.43 14.81 20.29
C ALA A 913 13.67 14.48 18.82
N ARG A 914 14.60 13.59 18.52
CA ARG A 914 15.04 13.37 17.14
C ARG A 914 15.58 11.97 16.91
N PHE A 915 15.51 11.59 15.65
CA PHE A 915 16.19 10.44 15.08
C PHE A 915 17.38 10.93 14.27
N GLU A 916 18.51 10.23 14.36
CA GLU A 916 19.69 10.46 13.53
C GLU A 916 20.05 9.17 12.80
N LEU A 917 20.39 9.27 11.51
CA LEU A 917 20.99 8.19 10.72
C LEU A 917 22.34 8.69 10.19
N LEU A 918 23.40 8.18 10.79
CA LEU A 918 24.78 8.59 10.54
C LEU A 918 25.44 7.58 9.59
N TRP A 919 25.84 8.02 8.40
CA TRP A 919 26.57 7.20 7.45
C TRP A 919 28.07 7.24 7.77
N ARG A 920 28.71 6.08 7.93
CA ARG A 920 30.14 5.97 8.29
C ARG A 920 30.95 5.31 7.18
N GLY A 921 32.14 5.87 6.92
CA GLY A 921 33.14 5.29 6.03
C GLY A 921 33.83 4.05 6.62
N ARG A 922 34.72 3.41 5.86
CA ARG A 922 35.56 2.28 6.35
C ARG A 922 36.57 2.69 7.44
N ASP A 923 36.86 3.98 7.53
CA ASP A 923 37.66 4.63 8.58
C ASP A 923 36.82 5.09 9.78
N LEU A 924 35.53 4.75 9.79
CA LEU A 924 34.51 5.17 10.76
C LEU A 924 34.24 6.69 10.78
N ALA A 925 34.74 7.46 9.80
CA ALA A 925 34.41 8.86 9.69
C ALA A 925 32.95 9.04 9.24
N THR A 926 32.20 9.92 9.93
CA THR A 926 30.84 10.29 9.52
C THR A 926 30.88 11.08 8.22
N LEU A 927 30.21 10.56 7.18
CA LEU A 927 30.15 11.14 5.84
C LEU A 927 28.99 12.14 5.73
N GLU A 928 27.82 11.72 6.18
CA GLU A 928 26.57 12.47 6.13
C GLU A 928 25.67 12.04 7.29
N ALA A 929 24.87 12.96 7.81
CA ALA A 929 23.92 12.73 8.89
C ALA A 929 22.52 13.16 8.44
N LEU A 930 21.58 12.23 8.43
CA LEU A 930 20.16 12.56 8.35
C LEU A 930 19.65 12.80 9.77
N THR A 931 18.93 13.90 10.00
CA THR A 931 18.25 14.17 11.27
C THR A 931 16.76 14.43 11.04
N LEU A 932 15.89 13.72 11.78
CA LEU A 932 14.43 13.84 11.70
C LEU A 932 13.85 14.19 13.09
N PRO A 933 13.07 15.27 13.24
CA PRO A 933 12.41 15.59 14.51
C PRO A 933 11.25 14.63 14.81
N LEU A 934 11.11 14.25 16.08
CA LEU A 934 10.12 13.30 16.61
C LEU A 934 9.15 13.92 17.64
N ASP A 935 9.37 15.18 18.05
CA ASP A 935 8.47 15.93 18.93
C ASP A 935 7.49 16.85 18.17
N GLU A 936 7.35 16.68 16.85
CA GLU A 936 6.41 17.47 16.06
C GLU A 936 4.97 17.05 16.30
N ARG A 937 4.11 18.06 16.44
CA ARG A 937 2.65 17.88 16.49
C ARG A 937 2.18 17.31 15.16
N GLY A 938 1.91 16.00 15.13
CA GLY A 938 1.61 15.28 13.90
C GLY A 938 1.17 13.85 14.15
N PHE A 939 1.07 13.08 13.07
CA PHE A 939 0.90 11.63 13.17
C PHE A 939 2.17 10.99 13.69
N GLY A 940 2.05 9.86 14.40
CA GLY A 940 3.21 9.16 14.96
C GLY A 940 4.13 8.56 13.89
N GLY A 941 3.64 8.36 12.67
CA GLY A 941 4.43 7.89 11.54
C GLY A 941 5.44 8.92 11.03
N HIS A 942 6.71 8.51 11.03
CA HIS A 942 7.82 9.17 10.34
C HIS A 942 8.37 8.23 9.27
N ALA A 943 8.78 8.77 8.12
CA ALA A 943 9.48 8.01 7.09
C ALA A 943 10.57 8.85 6.40
N TRP A 944 11.53 8.15 5.81
CA TRP A 944 12.58 8.74 4.97
C TRP A 944 12.97 7.71 3.89
N GLN A 945 13.32 8.17 2.69
CA GLN A 945 13.83 7.31 1.62
C GLN A 945 14.97 8.03 0.89
N GLY A 946 16.08 7.33 0.71
CA GLY A 946 17.27 7.84 0.03
C GLY A 946 18.35 6.78 -0.11
N SER A 947 19.47 7.14 -0.72
CA SER A 947 20.60 6.23 -0.97
C SER A 947 21.71 6.43 0.07
N ALA A 948 22.43 5.37 0.43
CA ALA A 948 23.68 5.50 1.17
C ALA A 948 24.71 6.32 0.36
N PRO A 949 25.40 7.31 0.96
CA PRO A 949 26.35 8.16 0.25
C PRO A 949 27.56 7.37 -0.25
N ALA A 950 28.27 7.93 -1.23
CA ALA A 950 29.48 7.34 -1.79
C ALA A 950 30.54 7.11 -0.70
N GLY A 951 31.05 5.88 -0.59
CA GLY A 951 32.04 5.50 0.42
C GLY A 951 31.47 4.99 1.75
N ALA A 952 30.14 5.06 1.96
CA ALA A 952 29.50 4.45 3.14
C ALA A 952 29.74 2.93 3.17
N ALA A 953 30.15 2.44 4.33
CA ALA A 953 30.37 1.03 4.64
C ALA A 953 29.59 0.56 5.87
N GLN A 954 29.28 1.49 6.77
CA GLN A 954 28.40 1.29 7.91
C GLN A 954 27.40 2.42 8.01
N ALA A 955 26.33 2.20 8.75
CA ALA A 955 25.47 3.26 9.24
C ALA A 955 25.00 2.96 10.65
N GLU A 956 24.69 4.03 11.35
CA GLU A 956 24.32 4.04 12.76
C GLU A 956 23.01 4.80 12.91
N LEU A 957 22.04 4.16 13.55
CA LEU A 957 20.75 4.73 13.87
C LEU A 957 20.78 5.17 15.33
N ARG A 958 20.42 6.42 15.61
CA ARG A 958 20.29 6.97 16.97
C ARG A 958 18.89 7.50 17.22
N LEU A 959 18.37 7.22 18.41
CA LEU A 959 17.12 7.75 18.94
C LEU A 959 17.50 8.62 20.13
N VAL A 960 17.30 9.94 20.01
CA VAL A 960 17.78 10.93 20.97
C VAL A 960 16.62 11.67 21.60
N GLN A 961 16.52 11.59 22.94
CA GLN A 961 15.61 12.37 23.75
C GLN A 961 16.39 13.37 24.62
N PRO A 962 16.39 14.68 24.27
CA PRO A 962 17.15 15.68 25.02
C PRO A 962 16.70 15.83 26.47
N ARG A 963 17.66 16.17 27.34
CA ARG A 963 17.40 16.47 28.75
C ARG A 963 16.41 17.64 28.93
N GLY A 964 15.63 17.58 29.99
CA GLY A 964 14.59 18.58 30.29
C GLY A 964 13.34 18.50 29.40
N GLN A 965 13.22 17.48 28.55
CA GLN A 965 12.01 17.20 27.79
C GLN A 965 11.13 16.12 28.45
N SER A 966 9.89 16.01 27.96
CA SER A 966 8.98 14.91 28.29
C SER A 966 9.52 13.56 27.82
N ALA A 967 8.79 12.48 28.11
CA ALA A 967 9.12 11.17 27.59
C ALA A 967 8.74 11.05 26.09
N LEU A 968 9.58 10.38 25.30
CA LEU A 968 9.30 9.99 23.91
C LEU A 968 8.97 8.51 23.88
N ARG A 969 7.75 8.17 23.46
CA ARG A 969 7.33 6.79 23.24
C ARG A 969 7.67 6.39 21.81
N ILE A 970 8.32 5.24 21.63
CA ILE A 970 8.68 4.71 20.32
C ILE A 970 8.08 3.31 20.22
N ALA A 971 7.13 3.13 19.30
CA ALA A 971 6.43 1.86 19.11
C ALA A 971 7.18 0.95 18.13
N GLU A 972 7.78 1.51 17.09
CA GLU A 972 8.51 0.75 16.07
C GLU A 972 9.53 1.63 15.33
N VAL A 973 10.65 1.04 14.94
CA VAL A 973 11.66 1.59 14.02
C VAL A 973 12.06 0.49 13.04
N ARG A 974 11.94 0.77 11.74
CA ARG A 974 12.36 -0.11 10.65
C ARG A 974 13.22 0.63 9.64
N LEU A 975 14.43 0.13 9.41
CA LEU A 975 15.21 0.49 8.23
C LEU A 975 15.20 -0.70 7.28
N GLU A 976 14.75 -0.49 6.05
CA GLU A 976 14.55 -1.51 5.02
C GLU A 976 15.42 -1.17 3.81
N LYS A 977 16.25 -2.11 3.31
CA LYS A 977 16.90 -1.99 2.00
C LYS A 977 15.83 -2.10 0.91
N ILE A 978 15.83 -1.15 -0.03
CA ILE A 978 14.98 -1.24 -1.23
C ILE A 978 15.77 -2.01 -2.29
N ASP A 979 15.37 -3.25 -2.54
CA ASP A 979 15.94 -4.02 -3.65
C ASP A 979 15.26 -3.58 -4.96
N THR A 980 15.96 -2.78 -5.75
CA THR A 980 15.47 -2.23 -7.01
C THR A 980 15.97 -3.04 -8.20
N LEU A 981 15.02 -3.53 -8.99
CA LEU A 981 15.27 -4.11 -10.31
C LEU A 981 15.36 -3.00 -11.35
N ALA A 982 16.46 -2.97 -12.10
CA ALA A 982 16.61 -2.15 -13.29
C ALA A 982 16.07 -2.91 -14.52
N VAL A 983 15.00 -2.40 -15.13
CA VAL A 983 14.39 -2.98 -16.34
C VAL A 983 14.59 -2.02 -17.52
N PRO A 984 15.48 -2.33 -18.48
CA PRO A 984 15.65 -1.51 -19.68
C PRO A 984 14.41 -1.59 -20.57
N LEU A 985 13.99 -0.45 -21.11
CA LEU A 985 12.93 -0.33 -22.13
C LEU A 985 13.55 0.09 -23.47
N THR A 986 13.73 -0.86 -24.37
CA THR A 986 14.38 -0.62 -25.66
C THR A 986 13.34 -0.60 -26.77
N PHE A 987 13.14 0.56 -27.39
CA PHE A 987 12.34 0.66 -28.61
C PHE A 987 13.19 0.17 -29.79
N LEU A 988 12.73 -0.89 -30.47
CA LEU A 988 13.35 -1.49 -31.63
C LEU A 988 12.70 -0.96 -32.91
N GLY A 989 13.50 -0.43 -33.84
CA GLY A 989 13.03 0.10 -35.12
C GLY A 989 13.37 -0.82 -36.29
N GLU A 990 12.38 -1.46 -36.92
CA GLU A 990 12.57 -2.29 -38.13
C GLU A 990 13.03 -1.48 -39.37
N SER A 991 13.11 -0.15 -39.27
CA SER A 991 13.46 0.79 -40.35
C SER A 991 14.36 1.91 -39.83
N PRO A 992 15.16 2.54 -40.69
CA PRO A 992 15.72 3.85 -40.41
C PRO A 992 14.61 4.87 -40.12
N GLY A 993 14.91 5.85 -39.28
CA GLY A 993 13.91 6.82 -38.84
C GLY A 993 14.30 7.58 -37.57
N ARG A 994 13.30 8.20 -36.96
CA ARG A 994 13.39 8.84 -35.64
C ARG A 994 12.12 8.58 -34.86
N LEU A 995 12.27 8.12 -33.63
CA LEU A 995 11.20 8.03 -32.65
C LEU A 995 11.47 9.04 -31.54
N LYS A 996 10.45 9.75 -31.12
CA LYS A 996 10.43 10.54 -29.92
C LYS A 996 9.56 9.84 -28.88
N VAL A 997 10.02 9.81 -27.64
CA VAL A 997 9.34 9.19 -26.50
C VAL A 997 9.12 10.25 -25.43
N SER A 998 7.88 10.47 -25.04
CA SER A 998 7.45 11.42 -24.00
C SER A 998 6.45 10.75 -23.06
N ASP A 999 6.14 11.40 -21.93
CA ASP A 999 5.19 10.91 -20.91
C ASP A 999 5.41 9.45 -20.48
N LEU A 1000 6.66 8.97 -20.56
CA LEU A 1000 7.04 7.60 -20.25
C LEU A 1000 7.10 7.41 -18.73
N LYS A 1001 6.09 6.72 -18.22
CA LYS A 1001 5.88 6.52 -16.78
C LYS A 1001 5.34 5.14 -16.46
N VAL A 1002 5.71 4.64 -15.29
CA VAL A 1002 5.19 3.38 -14.74
C VAL A 1002 4.41 3.69 -13.48
N THR A 1003 3.16 3.22 -13.43
CA THR A 1003 2.38 3.20 -12.19
C THR A 1003 2.35 1.78 -11.67
N TYR A 1004 2.77 1.57 -10.44
CA TYR A 1004 2.79 0.25 -9.81
C TYR A 1004 2.12 0.25 -8.44
N ASP A 1005 1.59 -0.91 -8.08
CA ASP A 1005 1.33 -1.26 -6.69
C ASP A 1005 2.51 -2.04 -6.10
N LEU A 1006 2.67 -2.01 -4.79
CA LEU A 1006 3.48 -2.99 -4.06
C LEU A 1006 2.52 -3.94 -3.35
N PRO A 1007 2.75 -5.27 -3.38
CA PRO A 1007 1.98 -6.21 -2.58
C PRO A 1007 1.99 -5.72 -1.13
N ALA A 1008 0.82 -5.76 -0.49
CA ALA A 1008 0.75 -5.38 0.90
C ALA A 1008 1.62 -6.37 1.69
N ASN A 1009 2.65 -5.87 2.40
CA ASN A 1009 3.38 -6.68 3.38
C ASN A 1009 2.34 -7.49 4.18
N PRO A 1010 2.52 -8.82 4.33
CA PRO A 1010 1.53 -9.67 4.98
C PRO A 1010 1.15 -9.02 6.32
N PRO A 1011 -0.15 -8.84 6.60
CA PRO A 1011 -0.58 -8.01 7.71
C PRO A 1011 -0.06 -8.65 9.01
N ARG A 1012 0.98 -8.04 9.62
CA ARG A 1012 1.39 -8.35 10.99
C ARG A 1012 0.11 -8.38 11.83
N ALA A 1013 -0.03 -9.38 12.70
CA ALA A 1013 -1.19 -9.50 13.58
C ALA A 1013 -1.23 -8.33 14.58
N VAL A 1014 -1.75 -7.18 14.13
CA VAL A 1014 -1.94 -5.98 14.94
C VAL A 1014 -2.92 -6.33 16.05
N THR A 1015 -2.53 -6.06 17.30
CA THR A 1015 -3.38 -6.18 18.48
C THR A 1015 -4.53 -5.17 18.38
N ARG A 1016 -5.62 -5.52 17.69
CA ARG A 1016 -6.74 -4.63 17.40
C ARG A 1016 -7.65 -4.44 18.62
N GLY A 1017 -7.84 -3.18 19.01
CA GLY A 1017 -8.97 -2.78 19.84
C GLY A 1017 -10.30 -2.87 19.06
N VAL A 1018 -11.38 -3.24 19.76
CA VAL A 1018 -12.70 -3.56 19.18
C VAL A 1018 -13.54 -2.29 18.96
N VAL A 1019 -14.18 -2.16 17.79
CA VAL A 1019 -15.22 -1.14 17.53
C VAL A 1019 -16.38 -1.73 16.70
N GLN A 1020 -17.62 -1.51 17.15
CA GLN A 1020 -18.85 -1.93 16.46
C GLN A 1020 -19.44 -0.79 15.59
N THR A 1021 -20.17 -1.14 14.53
CA THR A 1021 -20.69 -0.20 13.51
C THR A 1021 -22.22 -0.01 13.54
N SER A 1022 -22.69 1.17 13.13
CA SER A 1022 -24.11 1.52 12.92
C SER A 1022 -24.25 2.72 11.96
N GLN A 1023 -25.40 2.85 11.26
CA GLN A 1023 -25.50 3.61 9.98
C GLN A 1023 -26.31 4.95 10.01
N ILE A 1024 -25.78 5.93 9.24
CA ILE A 1024 -26.45 6.97 8.39
C ILE A 1024 -27.29 8.11 9.03
N ALA A 1025 -26.85 9.38 8.84
CA ALA A 1025 -27.58 10.53 8.24
C ALA A 1025 -26.74 11.85 8.30
N GLN A 1026 -27.14 12.93 7.59
CA GLN A 1026 -26.31 14.14 7.25
C GLN A 1026 -26.99 15.47 7.73
N ALA A 1027 -26.51 16.74 7.55
CA ALA A 1027 -25.42 17.33 6.74
C ALA A 1027 -25.04 18.81 7.12
N PHE A 1028 -23.91 19.30 6.56
CA PHE A 1028 -23.61 20.67 6.00
C PHE A 1028 -23.38 21.99 6.81
N LEU A 1029 -22.12 22.47 6.74
CA LEU A 1029 -21.58 23.83 6.38
C LEU A 1029 -21.31 24.99 7.39
N VAL A 1030 -20.10 25.57 7.27
CA VAL A 1030 -19.61 26.86 7.85
C VAL A 1030 -19.07 27.77 6.71
N SER A 1031 -18.92 29.08 6.93
CA SER A 1031 -18.50 30.08 5.92
C SER A 1031 -17.35 30.99 6.38
N SER A 1032 -16.36 31.30 5.52
CA SER A 1032 -15.72 32.63 5.42
C SER A 1032 -14.86 32.78 4.14
N LEU A 1033 -14.67 34.02 3.65
CA LEU A 1033 -13.85 34.36 2.47
C LEU A 1033 -12.98 35.61 2.75
N PRO A 1034 -11.73 35.69 2.23
CA PRO A 1034 -10.80 36.80 2.49
C PRO A 1034 -10.97 38.01 1.54
N PRO A 1035 -10.47 39.21 1.92
CA PRO A 1035 -10.73 40.46 1.21
C PRO A 1035 -9.74 40.74 0.05
N GLY A 1036 -10.27 41.01 -1.15
CA GLY A 1036 -9.47 41.49 -2.29
C GLY A 1036 -10.22 41.53 -3.64
N ALA A 1037 -11.22 40.67 -3.83
CA ALA A 1037 -11.89 40.46 -5.13
C ALA A 1037 -13.06 41.43 -5.44
N GLY A 1038 -13.18 42.55 -4.73
CA GLY A 1038 -14.44 43.29 -4.59
C GLY A 1038 -15.01 44.00 -5.83
N ILE A 1039 -14.22 44.24 -6.89
CA ILE A 1039 -14.68 45.01 -8.07
C ILE A 1039 -15.21 44.07 -9.17
N ALA A 1040 -14.50 42.98 -9.46
CA ALA A 1040 -14.93 42.00 -10.47
C ALA A 1040 -16.21 41.26 -10.07
N LEU A 1041 -16.31 40.87 -8.78
CA LEU A 1041 -17.51 40.20 -8.26
C LEU A 1041 -18.77 41.07 -8.40
N ALA A 1042 -18.68 42.40 -8.44
CA ALA A 1042 -19.85 43.26 -8.51
C ALA A 1042 -20.68 43.00 -9.77
N ALA A 1043 -20.07 43.02 -10.96
CA ALA A 1043 -20.81 42.91 -12.23
C ALA A 1043 -21.49 41.55 -12.42
N LEU A 1044 -20.90 40.47 -11.90
CA LEU A 1044 -21.49 39.13 -11.92
C LEU A 1044 -22.52 38.95 -10.79
N ALA A 1045 -22.28 39.55 -9.62
CA ALA A 1045 -23.24 39.58 -8.51
C ALA A 1045 -24.53 40.30 -8.89
N GLU A 1046 -24.48 41.34 -9.73
CA GLU A 1046 -25.67 42.05 -10.24
C GLU A 1046 -26.41 41.31 -11.39
N GLN A 1047 -25.93 40.14 -11.86
CA GLN A 1047 -26.65 39.39 -12.89
C GLN A 1047 -27.95 38.79 -12.35
N PRO A 1048 -29.02 38.69 -13.18
CA PRO A 1048 -30.29 38.07 -12.77
C PRO A 1048 -30.14 36.63 -12.28
N VAL A 1049 -30.81 36.31 -11.18
CA VAL A 1049 -30.75 34.98 -10.53
C VAL A 1049 -31.24 33.82 -11.42
N ILE A 1050 -32.02 34.11 -12.46
CA ILE A 1050 -32.48 33.14 -13.48
C ILE A 1050 -31.32 32.45 -14.21
N HIS A 1051 -30.14 33.08 -14.26
CA HIS A 1051 -28.96 32.52 -14.90
C HIS A 1051 -28.32 31.36 -14.14
N ILE A 1052 -28.73 31.10 -12.89
CA ILE A 1052 -28.33 29.92 -12.14
C ILE A 1052 -29.13 28.71 -12.61
N SER A 1053 -28.41 27.67 -13.02
CA SER A 1053 -28.97 26.37 -13.43
C SER A 1053 -29.91 25.84 -12.34
N GLY A 1054 -31.15 25.53 -12.74
CA GLY A 1054 -32.17 25.04 -11.82
C GLY A 1054 -33.03 26.11 -11.14
N VAL A 1055 -32.78 27.42 -11.35
CA VAL A 1055 -33.70 28.51 -10.99
C VAL A 1055 -34.72 28.73 -12.12
N GLY A 1056 -35.64 27.77 -12.26
CA GLY A 1056 -36.74 27.89 -13.23
C GLY A 1056 -37.73 29.02 -12.88
N PRO A 1057 -38.65 29.39 -13.80
CA PRO A 1057 -39.55 30.55 -13.63
C PRO A 1057 -40.34 30.57 -12.32
N ARG A 1058 -40.76 29.40 -11.83
CA ARG A 1058 -41.45 29.24 -10.53
C ARG A 1058 -40.56 29.62 -9.34
N TYR A 1059 -39.27 29.30 -9.36
CA TYR A 1059 -38.37 29.65 -8.26
C TYR A 1059 -37.94 31.12 -8.33
N MET A 1060 -37.74 31.65 -9.55
CA MET A 1060 -37.54 33.08 -9.75
C MET A 1060 -38.68 33.90 -9.14
N GLU A 1061 -39.95 33.59 -9.42
CA GLU A 1061 -41.10 34.30 -8.82
C GLU A 1061 -41.10 34.25 -7.28
N LEU A 1062 -40.67 33.13 -6.67
CA LEU A 1062 -40.59 32.98 -5.22
C LEU A 1062 -39.40 33.74 -4.61
N LEU A 1063 -38.27 33.85 -5.33
CA LEU A 1063 -37.10 34.62 -4.94
C LEU A 1063 -37.35 36.14 -5.08
N GLU A 1064 -37.98 36.57 -6.17
CA GLU A 1064 -38.37 37.97 -6.40
C GLU A 1064 -39.32 38.49 -5.30
N ARG A 1065 -40.30 37.67 -4.88
CA ARG A 1065 -41.17 37.97 -3.72
C ARG A 1065 -40.40 38.20 -2.42
N GLN A 1066 -39.17 37.68 -2.31
CA GLN A 1066 -38.27 37.85 -1.17
C GLN A 1066 -37.20 38.93 -1.38
N GLN A 1067 -37.28 39.69 -2.48
CA GLN A 1067 -36.28 40.67 -2.92
C GLN A 1067 -34.91 40.03 -3.16
N ILE A 1068 -34.90 38.83 -3.77
CA ILE A 1068 -33.70 38.12 -4.22
C ILE A 1068 -33.80 38.03 -5.74
N THR A 1069 -33.22 39.02 -6.40
CA THR A 1069 -33.28 39.23 -7.86
C THR A 1069 -31.97 38.90 -8.55
N THR A 1070 -30.85 39.00 -7.84
CA THR A 1070 -29.51 38.83 -8.41
C THR A 1070 -28.76 37.59 -7.87
N ILE A 1071 -27.74 37.14 -8.59
CA ILE A 1071 -26.85 36.04 -8.17
C ILE A 1071 -26.17 36.39 -6.84
N GLY A 1072 -25.75 37.64 -6.66
CA GLY A 1072 -25.11 38.12 -5.44
C GLY A 1072 -26.03 38.16 -4.22
N GLU A 1073 -27.31 38.46 -4.42
CA GLU A 1073 -28.33 38.38 -3.38
C GLU A 1073 -28.62 36.93 -2.98
N LEU A 1074 -28.67 36.00 -3.95
CA LEU A 1074 -28.87 34.58 -3.68
C LEU A 1074 -27.67 33.95 -2.96
N ALA A 1075 -26.44 34.26 -3.39
CA ALA A 1075 -25.22 33.76 -2.75
C ALA A 1075 -25.10 34.22 -1.28
N ARG A 1076 -25.50 35.47 -0.98
CA ARG A 1076 -25.51 36.03 0.39
C ARG A 1076 -26.70 35.58 1.24
N LEU A 1077 -27.59 34.75 0.71
CA LEU A 1077 -28.77 34.30 1.44
C LEU A 1077 -28.37 33.43 2.65
N HIS A 1078 -28.75 33.83 3.85
CA HIS A 1078 -28.46 33.06 5.06
C HIS A 1078 -29.11 31.66 4.96
N PRO A 1079 -28.37 30.54 5.13
CA PRO A 1079 -28.88 29.19 4.82
C PRO A 1079 -30.07 28.77 5.71
N ALA A 1080 -30.21 29.34 6.91
CA ALA A 1080 -31.38 29.11 7.77
C ALA A 1080 -32.63 29.93 7.38
N ARG A 1081 -32.55 30.86 6.41
CA ARG A 1081 -33.70 31.67 5.97
C ARG A 1081 -34.61 30.81 5.08
N GLN A 1082 -35.75 30.38 5.62
CA GLN A 1082 -36.76 29.67 4.83
C GLN A 1082 -37.45 30.63 3.86
N ILE A 1083 -37.63 30.18 2.61
CA ILE A 1083 -38.46 30.85 1.60
C ILE A 1083 -39.67 29.95 1.35
N GLU A 1084 -40.86 30.48 1.65
CA GLU A 1084 -42.10 29.73 1.51
C GLU A 1084 -42.28 29.26 0.05
N GLY A 1085 -42.46 27.95 -0.13
CA GLY A 1085 -42.57 27.30 -1.44
C GLY A 1085 -41.26 26.79 -2.05
N ILE A 1086 -40.09 27.05 -1.46
CA ILE A 1086 -38.80 26.45 -1.86
C ILE A 1086 -38.33 25.46 -0.77
N PRO A 1087 -38.16 24.15 -1.08
CA PRO A 1087 -37.63 23.18 -0.12
C PRO A 1087 -36.23 23.57 0.38
N PRO A 1088 -35.89 23.41 1.68
CA PRO A 1088 -34.60 23.86 2.22
C PRO A 1088 -33.37 23.31 1.49
N GLY A 1089 -33.37 22.01 1.17
CA GLY A 1089 -32.28 21.40 0.39
C GLY A 1089 -32.14 21.97 -1.02
N ARG A 1090 -33.27 22.33 -1.67
CA ARG A 1090 -33.25 22.97 -3.00
C ARG A 1090 -32.78 24.42 -2.94
N LEU A 1091 -33.11 25.14 -1.87
CA LEU A 1091 -32.62 26.49 -1.61
C LEU A 1091 -31.10 26.50 -1.37
N LEU A 1092 -30.59 25.51 -0.64
CA LEU A 1092 -29.16 25.32 -0.42
C LEU A 1092 -28.41 24.99 -1.72
N GLU A 1093 -28.99 24.13 -2.57
CA GLU A 1093 -28.44 23.76 -3.89
C GLU A 1093 -28.27 24.98 -4.81
N ILE A 1094 -29.32 25.80 -5.00
CA ILE A 1094 -29.24 26.99 -5.86
C ILE A 1094 -28.36 28.09 -5.27
N LYS A 1095 -28.26 28.20 -3.93
CA LYS A 1095 -27.31 29.08 -3.25
C LYS A 1095 -25.86 28.64 -3.52
N ALA A 1096 -25.55 27.37 -3.33
CA ALA A 1096 -24.20 26.83 -3.55
C ALA A 1096 -23.77 26.99 -5.01
N ALA A 1097 -24.70 26.82 -5.96
CA ALA A 1097 -24.45 27.13 -7.36
C ALA A 1097 -24.12 28.62 -7.59
N ALA A 1098 -24.86 29.54 -6.96
CA ALA A 1098 -24.57 30.98 -7.03
C ALA A 1098 -23.20 31.35 -6.43
N GLU A 1099 -22.80 30.72 -5.32
CA GLU A 1099 -21.48 30.92 -4.71
C GLU A 1099 -20.34 30.43 -5.60
N LEU A 1100 -20.44 29.20 -6.12
CA LEU A 1100 -19.44 28.62 -7.03
C LEU A 1100 -19.32 29.40 -8.35
N VAL A 1101 -20.43 29.93 -8.87
CA VAL A 1101 -20.42 30.82 -10.04
C VAL A 1101 -19.59 32.07 -9.78
N LEU A 1102 -19.80 32.72 -8.63
CA LEU A 1102 -19.05 33.92 -8.22
C LEU A 1102 -17.58 33.64 -7.91
N GLU A 1103 -17.25 32.47 -7.36
CA GLU A 1103 -15.87 32.07 -7.07
C GLU A 1103 -15.06 31.80 -8.35
N GLY A 1104 -15.61 30.99 -9.26
CA GLY A 1104 -14.91 30.63 -10.51
C GLY A 1104 -14.67 31.82 -11.45
N ALA A 1105 -15.45 32.90 -11.31
CA ALA A 1105 -15.27 34.13 -12.07
C ALA A 1105 -13.90 34.80 -11.83
N GLY A 1106 -13.32 34.64 -10.62
CA GLY A 1106 -12.00 35.19 -10.30
C GLY A 1106 -10.87 34.66 -11.20
N GLN A 1107 -11.02 33.45 -11.76
CA GLN A 1107 -10.04 32.86 -12.68
C GLN A 1107 -10.09 33.48 -14.09
N CYS A 1108 -11.22 34.09 -14.47
CA CYS A 1108 -11.43 34.68 -15.80
C CYS A 1108 -10.65 35.98 -16.02
N LEU A 1109 -10.30 36.69 -14.94
CA LEU A 1109 -9.55 37.96 -14.95
C LEU A 1109 -8.18 37.89 -15.63
N SER A 1110 -7.61 36.70 -15.82
CA SER A 1110 -6.28 36.52 -16.45
C SER A 1110 -6.30 36.53 -17.99
N PHE A 1111 -7.47 36.70 -18.62
CA PHE A 1111 -7.67 36.48 -20.06
C PHE A 1111 -8.35 37.67 -20.79
N PRO A 1112 -7.81 38.89 -20.73
CA PRO A 1112 -8.45 40.08 -21.30
C PRO A 1112 -8.68 40.00 -22.83
N MET A 1113 -7.81 39.28 -23.56
CA MET A 1113 -7.97 39.04 -25.00
C MET A 1113 -9.21 38.22 -25.37
N LEU A 1114 -9.81 37.51 -24.40
CA LEU A 1114 -11.00 36.70 -24.60
C LEU A 1114 -12.28 37.39 -24.08
N ALA A 1115 -12.20 38.65 -23.62
CA ALA A 1115 -13.30 39.35 -22.93
C ALA A 1115 -14.61 39.46 -23.73
N GLU A 1116 -14.53 39.56 -25.07
CA GLU A 1116 -15.71 39.70 -25.94
C GLU A 1116 -16.35 38.35 -26.32
N TYR A 1117 -15.70 37.21 -26.04
CA TYR A 1117 -16.24 35.88 -26.35
C TYR A 1117 -17.24 35.42 -25.29
N THR A 1118 -18.33 34.77 -25.71
CA THR A 1118 -19.29 34.12 -24.80
C THR A 1118 -18.69 32.86 -24.16
N VAL A 1119 -19.17 32.49 -22.97
CA VAL A 1119 -18.76 31.24 -22.31
C VAL A 1119 -18.95 30.03 -23.23
N GLY A 1120 -20.09 29.96 -23.94
CA GLY A 1120 -20.40 28.89 -24.88
C GLY A 1120 -19.45 28.82 -26.07
N GLU A 1121 -19.00 29.96 -26.61
CA GLU A 1121 -17.97 29.99 -27.66
C GLU A 1121 -16.61 29.52 -27.13
N LEU A 1122 -16.20 29.98 -25.94
CA LEU A 1122 -14.93 29.58 -25.34
C LEU A 1122 -14.89 28.08 -24.98
N MET A 1123 -16.03 27.50 -24.62
CA MET A 1123 -16.17 26.06 -24.38
C MET A 1123 -16.16 25.20 -25.65
N ALA A 1124 -16.44 25.78 -26.82
CA ALA A 1124 -16.42 25.06 -28.09
C ALA A 1124 -14.99 24.93 -28.67
N LEU A 1125 -14.03 25.70 -28.14
CA LEU A 1125 -12.63 25.70 -28.56
C LEU A 1125 -11.84 24.56 -27.89
N SER A 1126 -10.81 24.07 -28.58
CA SER A 1126 -9.82 23.19 -27.94
C SER A 1126 -8.96 23.97 -26.93
N THR A 1127 -8.27 23.25 -26.04
CA THR A 1127 -7.35 23.86 -25.07
C THR A 1127 -6.17 24.57 -25.75
N GLU A 1128 -5.70 24.01 -26.87
CA GLU A 1128 -4.65 24.55 -27.73
C GLU A 1128 -5.14 25.80 -28.46
N GLU A 1129 -6.40 25.81 -28.91
CA GLU A 1129 -7.02 26.98 -29.53
C GLU A 1129 -7.23 28.12 -28.54
N LEU A 1130 -7.66 27.82 -27.31
CA LEU A 1130 -7.73 28.79 -26.21
C LEU A 1130 -6.34 29.36 -25.85
N ALA A 1131 -5.31 28.51 -25.78
CA ALA A 1131 -3.93 28.95 -25.55
C ALA A 1131 -3.46 29.91 -26.65
N ARG A 1132 -3.68 29.54 -27.92
CA ARG A 1132 -3.35 30.35 -29.10
C ARG A 1132 -4.11 31.67 -29.14
N LEU A 1133 -5.41 31.69 -28.85
CA LEU A 1133 -6.25 32.90 -28.90
C LEU A 1133 -5.99 33.85 -27.72
N SER A 1134 -5.68 33.32 -26.54
CA SER A 1134 -5.35 34.14 -25.36
C SER A 1134 -3.89 34.58 -25.28
N GLY A 1135 -2.98 33.93 -26.03
CA GLY A 1135 -1.54 34.11 -25.89
C GLY A 1135 -0.97 33.56 -24.57
N GLN A 1136 -1.70 32.69 -23.86
CA GLN A 1136 -1.27 32.10 -22.59
C GLN A 1136 -0.69 30.69 -22.78
N PRO A 1137 0.18 30.20 -21.87
CA PRO A 1137 0.65 28.82 -21.85
C PRO A 1137 -0.50 27.79 -21.82
N LEU A 1138 -0.28 26.62 -22.42
CA LEU A 1138 -1.28 25.56 -22.57
C LEU A 1138 -1.92 25.16 -21.22
N GLU A 1139 -1.15 25.09 -20.14
CA GLU A 1139 -1.66 24.81 -18.79
C GLU A 1139 -2.61 25.87 -18.23
N ARG A 1140 -2.42 27.15 -18.59
CA ARG A 1140 -3.32 28.23 -18.17
C ARG A 1140 -4.62 28.17 -18.98
N ALA A 1141 -4.53 27.90 -20.28
CA ALA A 1141 -5.70 27.62 -21.10
C ALA A 1141 -6.47 26.37 -20.63
N ALA A 1142 -5.77 25.32 -20.22
CA ALA A 1142 -6.36 24.11 -19.63
C ALA A 1142 -7.13 24.42 -18.33
N ARG A 1143 -6.54 25.24 -17.45
CA ARG A 1143 -7.19 25.72 -16.22
C ARG A 1143 -8.45 26.54 -16.53
N LEU A 1144 -8.38 27.50 -17.47
CA LEU A 1144 -9.55 28.26 -17.92
C LEU A 1144 -10.63 27.34 -18.48
N HIS A 1145 -10.29 26.44 -19.40
CA HIS A 1145 -11.24 25.52 -20.03
C HIS A 1145 -11.91 24.61 -18.98
N LYS A 1146 -11.17 24.12 -17.99
CA LYS A 1146 -11.73 23.37 -16.85
C LYS A 1146 -12.68 24.24 -16.01
N GLY A 1147 -12.31 25.48 -15.70
CA GLY A 1147 -13.17 26.43 -14.99
C GLY A 1147 -14.48 26.74 -15.72
N LEU A 1148 -14.42 26.98 -17.03
CA LEU A 1148 -15.60 27.20 -17.89
C LEU A 1148 -16.52 25.97 -17.92
N ARG A 1149 -15.98 24.75 -17.91
CA ARG A 1149 -16.77 23.51 -17.80
C ARG A 1149 -17.46 23.36 -16.45
N THR A 1150 -16.87 23.83 -15.35
CA THR A 1150 -17.56 23.89 -14.06
C THR A 1150 -18.70 24.90 -14.10
N GLN A 1151 -18.47 26.09 -14.65
CA GLN A 1151 -19.51 27.12 -14.84
C GLN A 1151 -20.67 26.61 -15.71
N HIS A 1152 -20.42 25.79 -16.73
CA HIS A 1152 -21.44 25.16 -17.57
C HIS A 1152 -22.50 24.34 -16.80
N LEU A 1153 -22.09 23.66 -15.72
CA LEU A 1153 -23.00 22.85 -14.92
C LEU A 1153 -23.89 23.72 -14.01
N LEU A 1154 -23.43 24.94 -13.70
CA LEU A 1154 -24.02 25.84 -12.72
C LEU A 1154 -24.80 27.00 -13.34
N LEU A 1155 -24.56 27.30 -14.62
CA LEU A 1155 -25.25 28.33 -15.39
C LEU A 1155 -26.31 27.73 -16.32
N ASP A 1156 -27.36 28.50 -16.60
CA ASP A 1156 -28.39 28.11 -17.54
C ASP A 1156 -27.92 28.23 -19.02
N ASN A 1157 -28.55 27.48 -19.92
CA ASN A 1157 -28.17 27.48 -21.34
C ASN A 1157 -28.36 28.84 -22.05
N HIS A 1158 -29.15 29.75 -21.47
CA HIS A 1158 -29.24 31.12 -21.94
C HIS A 1158 -28.01 31.93 -21.52
N ALA A 1159 -27.67 31.94 -20.22
CA ALA A 1159 -26.50 32.62 -19.66
C ALA A 1159 -25.21 32.26 -20.42
N LEU A 1160 -25.02 30.97 -20.72
CA LEU A 1160 -23.85 30.47 -21.45
C LEU A 1160 -23.71 31.06 -22.87
N ARG A 1161 -24.82 31.50 -23.48
CA ARG A 1161 -24.85 32.11 -24.82
C ARG A 1161 -24.84 33.65 -24.78
N THR A 1162 -25.08 34.26 -23.62
CA THR A 1162 -25.23 35.73 -23.51
C THR A 1162 -24.19 36.39 -22.61
N LEU A 1163 -23.59 35.67 -21.68
CA LEU A 1163 -22.50 36.17 -20.84
C LEU A 1163 -21.16 36.02 -21.56
N THR A 1164 -20.50 37.15 -21.80
CA THR A 1164 -19.11 37.20 -22.25
C THR A 1164 -18.13 37.01 -21.10
N LEU A 1165 -16.91 36.57 -21.40
CA LEU A 1165 -15.87 36.41 -20.39
C LEU A 1165 -15.55 37.73 -19.67
N GLY A 1166 -15.65 38.87 -20.38
CA GLY A 1166 -15.49 40.21 -19.81
C GLY A 1166 -16.62 40.60 -18.85
N GLN A 1167 -17.85 40.14 -19.10
CA GLN A 1167 -18.96 40.32 -18.16
C GLN A 1167 -18.80 39.45 -16.90
N LEU A 1168 -18.28 38.23 -17.02
CA LEU A 1168 -17.89 37.39 -15.88
C LEU A 1168 -16.69 37.97 -15.10
N ALA A 1169 -15.70 38.52 -15.80
CA ALA A 1169 -14.54 39.17 -15.21
C ALA A 1169 -14.82 40.58 -14.66
N GLY A 1170 -16.01 41.14 -14.93
CA GLY A 1170 -16.47 42.43 -14.42
C GLY A 1170 -15.80 43.66 -15.03
N ASP A 1171 -15.41 43.59 -16.31
CA ASP A 1171 -14.78 44.72 -17.01
C ASP A 1171 -15.81 45.80 -17.39
N ALA A 1172 -16.04 46.74 -16.47
CA ALA A 1172 -17.03 47.80 -16.60
C ALA A 1172 -16.62 48.96 -17.55
N THR A 1173 -15.50 48.84 -18.26
CA THR A 1173 -14.84 49.98 -18.94
C THR A 1173 -15.53 50.49 -20.21
N ASN A 1174 -16.44 49.72 -20.84
CA ASN A 1174 -16.88 49.98 -22.22
C ASN A 1174 -18.31 50.58 -22.38
N LYS A 1175 -18.88 51.22 -21.35
CA LYS A 1175 -20.29 51.69 -21.37
C LYS A 1175 -20.50 53.17 -21.79
N LYS A 1176 -19.52 53.81 -22.44
CA LYS A 1176 -19.56 55.28 -22.68
C LYS A 1176 -19.87 55.75 -24.10
N ASP A 1177 -19.69 54.94 -25.14
CA ASP A 1177 -19.90 55.35 -26.54
C ASP A 1177 -20.69 54.34 -27.40
N ARG A 1178 -22.02 54.30 -27.23
CA ARG A 1178 -22.96 53.86 -28.27
C ARG A 1178 -24.22 54.75 -28.24
N PRO A 1179 -24.61 55.41 -29.35
CA PRO A 1179 -25.87 56.16 -29.42
C PRO A 1179 -27.08 55.20 -29.46
N ALA A 1180 -28.25 55.75 -29.10
CA ALA A 1180 -29.50 55.03 -28.81
C ALA A 1180 -30.15 54.33 -30.02
#